data_AF-A0A812TFI4-F1
#
_entry.id   AF-A0A812TFI4-F1
#
_cell.length_a   1.000
_cell.length_b   1.000
_cell.length_c   1.000
_cell.angle_alpha   90.00
_cell.angle_beta   90.00
_cell.angle_gamma   90.00
#
_symmetry.space_group_name_H-M   'P 1'
#
loop_
_entity.id
_entity.type
_entity.pdbx_description
1 polymer ?
#
loop_
_entity_poly.entity_id
_entity_poly.type
_entity_poly.pdbx_seq_one_letter_code
_entity_poly.pdbx_strand_id
1 'polypeptide(L)'
;MRIHYSLFKHATWHTHRKQDLEAQAADALDAFTTVCFCKAAENPAKKALENLGVLLLNLEDDSWGPAVLAFGPVLSWPQTRLRTTRRSFCVVIGQLWRKLLYPWSQFPWKLAVLVDPAETAANKESCAKKLFDVPHCCLDGFSRKLNERTADPEGLAQVDVLNFLEEVFNRVVPTSTFIERMFARLSEWSTPRKGPKPKLSSVCAKHCNHQFEQCVSLWRLNTLKVKGRNKHNRRPAWVMPANTVVNGWNLFQQDLIARNPALQNLDSVDDAASSQVPEQTGGPWNAASSHGFPLARHLIADKCHEATKVGTAFRKAHNVLQPEGADSMSGEPDPQWPLLAPCPVDACEHCLPEASRPTMSRLLDLFWKVILKQAPSLKATGSEPLVVSFHSPSTRRIHDVAVMFHTLRAPHQAALLVLHREESPELMADGILASLHASPLGRFRGQLDILSESMLLAKMATEAQDWEMRIARLGRVQLLSRFDVIGESAIDEDEYLDSRRSREQMEANAALAAFALAHPAEQPKRTSAKKPGQGPAQRPKTQAQNSLQQEKKLQGIIPFLSDSESSHAEDFGAEKAKAKAATAASLAVDEAEVWLGSGCEEVAAPEPAGNAAASSRDPATQRGTVQHRATTWGCFTIGRHTSKFFGDGWVATCGMHHNSDDKTGVVCRKVLPVQNLTEAECKLRLKRWLVAGLDEASMGGSKARSLHLAKGGPRLNHFATGLPEEELDKRVGA
;
A
#
# COMPACT_ATOMS: atom_id res chain seq x y z
N MET A 1 -5.06 -14.25 -14.81
CA MET A 1 -4.21 -15.30 -15.44
C MET A 1 -3.91 -15.02 -16.90
N ARG A 2 -4.90 -14.71 -17.76
CA ARG A 2 -4.65 -14.40 -19.19
C ARG A 2 -3.63 -13.28 -19.40
N ILE A 3 -3.80 -12.14 -18.72
CA ILE A 3 -2.83 -11.03 -18.75
C ILE A 3 -1.44 -11.50 -18.31
N HIS A 4 -1.34 -12.16 -17.15
CA HIS A 4 -0.07 -12.71 -16.67
C HIS A 4 0.55 -13.69 -17.67
N TYR A 5 -0.23 -14.58 -18.28
CA TYR A 5 0.30 -15.49 -19.29
C TYR A 5 0.83 -14.72 -20.50
N SER A 6 0.07 -13.75 -21.00
CA SER A 6 0.49 -12.91 -22.13
C SER A 6 1.77 -12.13 -21.83
N LEU A 7 1.82 -11.46 -20.67
CA LEU A 7 3.00 -10.71 -20.26
C LEU A 7 4.22 -11.61 -20.04
N PHE A 8 4.07 -12.74 -19.36
CA PHE A 8 5.23 -13.56 -18.99
C PHE A 8 5.69 -14.55 -20.07
N LYS A 9 4.79 -15.00 -20.94
CA LYS A 9 5.14 -15.92 -22.02
C LYS A 9 5.53 -15.18 -23.30
N HIS A 10 4.86 -14.07 -23.62
CA HIS A 10 5.02 -13.41 -24.92
C HIS A 10 5.82 -12.11 -24.86
N ALA A 11 5.80 -11.37 -23.74
CA ALA A 11 6.67 -10.21 -23.54
C ALA A 11 8.06 -10.62 -22.99
N THR A 12 8.75 -11.53 -23.70
CA THR A 12 10.13 -11.93 -23.41
C THR A 12 11.12 -11.14 -24.27
N TRP A 13 12.41 -11.15 -23.90
CA TRP A 13 13.49 -10.56 -24.70
C TRP A 13 13.39 -10.98 -26.16
N HIS A 14 13.51 -10.02 -27.08
CA HIS A 14 13.56 -10.30 -28.52
C HIS A 14 14.63 -11.36 -28.83
N THR A 15 15.82 -11.20 -28.23
CA THR A 15 16.95 -12.15 -28.35
C THR A 15 16.67 -13.55 -27.78
N HIS A 16 15.64 -13.72 -26.95
CA HIS A 16 15.24 -15.02 -26.38
C HIS A 16 14.05 -15.65 -27.12
N ARG A 17 13.47 -14.97 -28.12
CA ARG A 17 12.51 -15.59 -29.02
C ARG A 17 13.27 -16.62 -29.83
N LYS A 18 12.94 -17.91 -29.66
CA LYS A 18 13.61 -18.99 -30.40
C LYS A 18 13.20 -18.86 -31.87
N GLN A 19 14.19 -18.75 -32.77
CA GLN A 19 13.99 -18.68 -34.22
C GLN A 19 13.09 -19.82 -34.76
N ASP A 20 13.11 -21.01 -34.13
CA ASP A 20 12.27 -22.14 -34.54
C ASP A 20 10.75 -21.96 -34.29
N LEU A 21 10.35 -21.03 -33.41
CA LEU A 21 8.93 -20.70 -33.19
C LEU A 21 8.44 -19.56 -34.11
N GLU A 22 9.36 -18.83 -34.75
CA GLU A 22 9.04 -17.71 -35.63
C GLU A 22 8.39 -18.21 -36.94
N ALA A 23 8.82 -19.36 -37.47
CA ALA A 23 8.26 -19.89 -38.73
C ALA A 23 6.79 -20.39 -38.62
N GLN A 24 6.33 -20.82 -37.43
CA GLN A 24 4.95 -21.33 -37.22
C GLN A 24 4.02 -20.34 -36.52
N ALA A 25 4.56 -19.24 -35.99
CA ALA A 25 3.78 -18.26 -35.23
C ALA A 25 4.11 -16.79 -35.55
N ALA A 26 4.83 -16.51 -36.66
CA ALA A 26 5.11 -15.15 -37.14
C ALA A 26 3.87 -14.25 -37.08
N ASP A 27 2.71 -14.74 -37.54
CA ASP A 27 1.45 -13.96 -37.54
C ASP A 27 0.86 -13.68 -36.13
N ALA A 28 1.25 -14.43 -35.10
CA ALA A 28 0.66 -14.33 -33.75
C ALA A 28 1.62 -13.82 -32.67
N LEU A 29 2.94 -13.90 -32.89
CA LEU A 29 3.98 -13.53 -31.92
C LEU A 29 4.59 -12.15 -32.17
N ASP A 30 4.54 -11.62 -33.40
CA ASP A 30 4.85 -10.20 -33.68
C ASP A 30 3.88 -9.24 -32.97
N ALA A 31 2.70 -9.73 -32.60
CA ALA A 31 1.68 -8.99 -31.85
C ALA A 31 2.01 -8.73 -30.35
N PHE A 32 3.21 -9.04 -29.87
CA PHE A 32 3.62 -8.81 -28.47
C PHE A 32 4.96 -8.09 -28.36
N THR A 33 5.23 -7.14 -29.25
CA THR A 33 6.26 -6.12 -29.02
C THR A 33 5.79 -5.13 -27.95
N THR A 34 6.73 -4.35 -27.41
CA THR A 34 6.43 -3.25 -26.47
C THR A 34 5.39 -2.28 -27.05
N VAL A 35 5.41 -2.08 -28.38
CA VAL A 35 4.46 -1.26 -29.15
C VAL A 35 3.01 -1.68 -28.89
N CYS A 36 2.71 -2.98 -28.82
CA CYS A 36 1.35 -3.48 -28.58
C CYS A 36 0.80 -3.08 -27.20
N PHE A 37 1.66 -2.83 -26.21
CA PHE A 37 1.24 -2.30 -24.91
C PHE A 37 1.01 -0.79 -24.93
N CYS A 38 1.77 -0.06 -25.75
CA CYS A 38 1.60 1.38 -25.95
C CYS A 38 0.31 1.72 -26.70
N LYS A 39 -0.14 0.83 -27.60
CA LYS A 39 -1.42 0.97 -28.30
C LYS A 39 -2.57 0.50 -27.41
N ALA A 40 -3.39 1.43 -26.96
CA ALA A 40 -4.54 1.10 -26.12
C ALA A 40 -5.42 0.00 -26.74
N ALA A 41 -5.70 0.04 -28.05
CA ALA A 41 -6.54 -0.93 -28.74
C ALA A 41 -5.98 -2.37 -28.76
N GLU A 42 -4.65 -2.51 -28.82
CA GLU A 42 -3.96 -3.81 -28.86
C GLU A 42 -3.56 -4.29 -27.46
N ASN A 43 -3.54 -3.40 -26.47
CA ASN A 43 -3.09 -3.72 -25.13
C ASN A 43 -3.99 -4.79 -24.48
N PRO A 44 -3.44 -5.96 -24.09
CA PRO A 44 -4.22 -7.06 -23.53
C PRO A 44 -4.88 -6.71 -22.18
N ALA A 45 -4.36 -5.72 -21.45
CA ALA A 45 -5.01 -5.21 -20.25
C ALA A 45 -6.31 -4.47 -20.59
N LYS A 46 -6.40 -3.77 -21.73
CA LYS A 46 -7.64 -3.12 -22.16
C LYS A 46 -8.72 -4.15 -22.43
N LYS A 47 -8.41 -5.21 -23.18
CA LYS A 47 -9.34 -6.32 -23.41
C LYS A 47 -9.81 -6.98 -22.12
N ALA A 48 -8.92 -7.11 -21.14
CA ALA A 48 -9.30 -7.64 -19.84
C ALA A 48 -10.21 -6.68 -19.05
N LEU A 49 -9.98 -5.37 -19.15
CA LEU A 49 -10.87 -4.35 -18.58
C LEU A 49 -12.24 -4.36 -19.26
N GLU A 50 -12.29 -4.47 -20.59
CA GLU A 50 -13.54 -4.58 -21.35
C GLU A 50 -14.34 -5.80 -20.88
N ASN A 51 -13.70 -6.97 -20.73
CA ASN A 51 -14.37 -8.17 -20.20
C ASN A 51 -14.89 -7.97 -18.76
N LEU A 52 -14.11 -7.31 -17.90
CA LEU A 52 -14.55 -6.98 -16.54
C LEU A 52 -15.70 -5.95 -16.55
N GLY A 53 -15.68 -5.02 -17.49
CA GLY A 53 -16.75 -4.06 -17.72
C GLY A 53 -18.02 -4.75 -18.20
N VAL A 54 -17.93 -5.71 -19.14
CA VAL A 54 -19.06 -6.55 -19.55
C VAL A 54 -19.64 -7.30 -18.36
N LEU A 55 -18.82 -7.96 -17.55
CA LEU A 55 -19.29 -8.64 -16.32
C LEU A 55 -19.98 -7.68 -15.34
N LEU A 56 -19.48 -6.45 -15.21
CA LEU A 56 -20.05 -5.44 -14.32
C LEU A 56 -21.40 -4.91 -14.84
N LEU A 57 -21.53 -4.76 -16.16
CA LEU A 57 -22.68 -4.16 -16.85
C LEU A 57 -23.76 -5.20 -17.20
N ASN A 58 -23.38 -6.46 -17.43
CA ASN A 58 -24.24 -7.57 -17.78
C ASN A 58 -24.07 -8.72 -16.78
N LEU A 59 -25.04 -8.85 -15.88
CA LEU A 59 -25.04 -9.89 -14.84
C LEU A 59 -25.52 -11.25 -15.35
N GLU A 60 -26.06 -11.29 -16.57
CA GLU A 60 -26.50 -12.51 -17.24
C GLU A 60 -25.40 -13.13 -18.10
N ASP A 61 -24.22 -12.49 -18.21
CA ASP A 61 -23.10 -13.03 -18.95
C ASP A 61 -22.65 -14.39 -18.39
N ASP A 62 -22.46 -15.37 -19.27
CA ASP A 62 -22.05 -16.74 -18.91
C ASP A 62 -20.77 -16.81 -18.08
N SER A 63 -19.93 -15.77 -18.13
CA SER A 63 -18.74 -15.64 -17.30
C SER A 63 -19.05 -15.56 -15.79
N TRP A 64 -20.29 -15.23 -15.41
CA TRP A 64 -20.79 -15.36 -14.03
C TRP A 64 -21.18 -16.79 -13.65
N GLY A 65 -21.30 -17.70 -14.61
CA GLY A 65 -21.82 -19.06 -14.46
C GLY A 65 -21.29 -19.80 -13.22
N PRO A 66 -19.96 -19.88 -12.98
CA PRO A 66 -19.44 -20.54 -11.79
C PRO A 66 -19.92 -19.94 -10.46
N ALA A 67 -20.07 -18.61 -10.39
CA ALA A 67 -20.56 -17.92 -9.20
C ALA A 67 -22.09 -18.07 -9.06
N VAL A 68 -22.83 -18.03 -10.17
CA VAL A 68 -24.29 -18.24 -10.20
C VAL A 68 -24.64 -19.67 -9.79
N LEU A 69 -23.90 -20.67 -10.27
CA LEU A 69 -24.06 -22.07 -9.86
C LEU A 69 -23.82 -22.27 -8.36
N ALA A 70 -22.86 -21.54 -7.78
CA ALA A 70 -22.52 -21.68 -6.36
C ALA A 70 -23.45 -20.90 -5.43
N PHE A 71 -24.02 -19.78 -5.88
CA PHE A 71 -24.66 -18.79 -5.01
C PHE A 71 -26.05 -18.32 -5.46
N GLY A 72 -26.56 -18.84 -6.58
CA GLY A 72 -27.75 -18.33 -7.24
C GLY A 72 -27.48 -17.07 -8.07
N PRO A 73 -28.52 -16.52 -8.73
CA PRO A 73 -28.42 -15.30 -9.54
C PRO A 73 -27.74 -14.16 -8.78
N VAL A 74 -26.91 -13.36 -9.47
CA VAL A 74 -26.08 -12.33 -8.81
C VAL A 74 -26.94 -11.37 -7.97
N LEU A 75 -28.08 -10.91 -8.50
CA LEU A 75 -28.97 -9.98 -7.81
C LEU A 75 -29.74 -10.59 -6.63
N SER A 76 -29.81 -11.92 -6.53
CA SER A 76 -30.42 -12.58 -5.37
C SER A 76 -29.45 -12.69 -4.19
N TRP A 77 -28.20 -12.22 -4.33
CA TRP A 77 -27.21 -12.29 -3.27
C TRP A 77 -27.51 -11.30 -2.13
N PRO A 78 -27.06 -11.59 -0.89
CA PRO A 78 -27.15 -10.63 0.19
C PRO A 78 -26.46 -9.31 -0.15
N GLN A 79 -27.03 -8.18 0.30
CA GLN A 79 -26.51 -6.84 0.02
C GLN A 79 -25.03 -6.68 0.41
N THR A 80 -24.60 -7.24 1.54
CA THR A 80 -23.19 -7.25 1.96
C THR A 80 -22.28 -7.88 0.90
N ARG A 81 -22.73 -8.95 0.22
CA ARG A 81 -21.99 -9.60 -0.86
C ARG A 81 -21.99 -8.73 -2.11
N LEU A 82 -23.14 -8.20 -2.53
CA LEU A 82 -23.24 -7.30 -3.68
C LEU A 82 -22.30 -6.09 -3.56
N ARG A 83 -22.31 -5.42 -2.39
CA ARG A 83 -21.40 -4.30 -2.07
C ARG A 83 -19.93 -4.70 -2.16
N THR A 84 -19.60 -5.83 -1.54
CA THR A 84 -18.23 -6.37 -1.57
C THR A 84 -17.80 -6.71 -3.00
N THR A 85 -18.68 -7.33 -3.78
CA THR A 85 -18.44 -7.66 -5.19
C THR A 85 -18.22 -6.40 -6.01
N ARG A 86 -19.14 -5.43 -5.99
CA ARG A 86 -19.01 -4.14 -6.69
C ARG A 86 -17.68 -3.46 -6.35
N ARG A 87 -17.40 -3.32 -5.06
CA ARG A 87 -16.14 -2.74 -4.58
C ARG A 87 -14.91 -3.50 -5.08
N SER A 88 -14.95 -4.83 -5.11
CA SER A 88 -13.86 -5.65 -5.64
C SER A 88 -13.64 -5.42 -7.13
N PHE A 89 -14.72 -5.31 -7.91
CA PHE A 89 -14.63 -4.95 -9.33
C PHE A 89 -13.98 -3.59 -9.52
N CYS A 90 -14.43 -2.57 -8.78
CA CYS A 90 -13.82 -1.25 -8.80
C CYS A 90 -12.30 -1.34 -8.52
N VAL A 91 -11.90 -2.01 -7.44
CA VAL A 91 -10.48 -2.15 -7.08
C VAL A 91 -9.67 -2.88 -8.15
N VAL A 92 -10.18 -4.00 -8.69
CA VAL A 92 -9.46 -4.78 -9.71
C VAL A 92 -9.32 -3.99 -11.00
N ILE A 93 -10.40 -3.37 -11.48
CA ILE A 93 -10.40 -2.57 -12.69
C ILE A 93 -9.46 -1.35 -12.52
N GLY A 94 -9.59 -0.62 -11.42
CA GLY A 94 -8.74 0.53 -11.12
C GLY A 94 -7.26 0.17 -11.04
N GLN A 95 -6.91 -0.97 -10.42
CA GLN A 95 -5.53 -1.45 -10.37
C GLN A 95 -4.99 -1.86 -11.74
N LEU A 96 -5.78 -2.59 -12.54
CA LEU A 96 -5.38 -3.00 -13.88
C LEU A 96 -5.16 -1.79 -14.78
N TRP A 97 -6.09 -0.84 -14.77
CA TRP A 97 -5.95 0.41 -15.52
C TRP A 97 -4.69 1.17 -15.07
N ARG A 98 -4.54 1.41 -13.75
CA ARG A 98 -3.45 2.25 -13.22
C ARG A 98 -2.06 1.66 -13.42
N LYS A 99 -1.94 0.33 -13.44
CA LYS A 99 -0.65 -0.37 -13.55
C LYS A 99 -0.33 -0.81 -14.97
N LEU A 100 -1.33 -1.11 -15.80
CA LEU A 100 -1.12 -1.80 -17.07
C LEU A 100 -1.65 -1.05 -18.29
N LEU A 101 -2.39 0.04 -18.11
CA LEU A 101 -2.79 0.92 -19.22
C LEU A 101 -2.23 2.32 -19.05
N TYR A 102 -2.49 2.94 -17.90
CA TYR A 102 -2.11 4.32 -17.66
C TYR A 102 -0.62 4.58 -17.87
N PRO A 103 0.34 3.78 -17.36
CA PRO A 103 1.77 4.06 -17.57
C PRO A 103 2.16 4.02 -19.05
N TRP A 104 1.55 3.14 -19.85
CA TRP A 104 1.81 3.02 -21.29
C TRP A 104 1.24 4.17 -22.11
N SER A 105 0.32 4.96 -21.53
CA SER A 105 -0.18 6.19 -22.13
C SER A 105 0.73 7.41 -21.89
N GLN A 106 1.77 7.26 -21.08
CA GLN A 106 2.69 8.32 -20.69
C GLN A 106 4.02 8.20 -21.45
N PHE A 107 4.82 9.26 -21.42
CA PHE A 107 6.21 9.21 -21.87
C PHE A 107 7.05 8.30 -20.95
N PRO A 108 7.97 7.47 -21.50
CA PRO A 108 8.43 7.49 -22.89
C PRO A 108 7.62 6.60 -23.83
N TRP A 109 6.72 5.76 -23.31
CA TRP A 109 5.99 4.74 -24.05
C TRP A 109 5.11 5.29 -25.17
N LYS A 110 4.58 6.51 -25.00
CA LYS A 110 3.82 7.24 -26.02
C LYS A 110 4.60 7.42 -27.34
N LEU A 111 5.95 7.41 -27.29
CA LEU A 111 6.82 7.52 -28.48
C LEU A 111 6.88 6.24 -29.32
N ALA A 112 6.38 5.10 -28.82
CA ALA A 112 6.33 3.85 -29.60
C ALA A 112 5.53 3.99 -30.91
N VAL A 113 4.62 4.97 -30.98
CA VAL A 113 3.88 5.35 -32.19
C VAL A 113 4.82 5.73 -33.34
N LEU A 114 5.96 6.37 -33.06
CA LEU A 114 6.92 6.82 -34.08
C LEU A 114 7.55 5.65 -34.85
N VAL A 115 7.79 4.54 -34.18
CA VAL A 115 8.50 3.37 -34.72
C VAL A 115 7.56 2.23 -35.14
N ASP A 116 6.26 2.39 -34.92
CA ASP A 116 5.29 1.40 -35.34
C ASP A 116 5.14 1.40 -36.87
N PRO A 117 5.41 0.29 -37.57
CA PRO A 117 5.27 0.22 -39.03
C PRO A 117 3.81 0.30 -39.48
N ALA A 118 2.86 -0.08 -38.62
CA ALA A 118 1.43 -0.07 -38.95
C ALA A 118 0.80 1.33 -38.86
N GLU A 119 1.51 2.30 -38.29
CA GLU A 119 0.94 3.61 -38.02
C GLU A 119 1.16 4.63 -39.14
N THR A 120 0.16 5.47 -39.35
CA THR A 120 0.13 6.50 -40.39
C THR A 120 1.14 7.62 -40.12
N ALA A 121 1.69 8.20 -41.20
CA ALA A 121 2.63 9.32 -41.12
C ALA A 121 2.05 10.51 -40.32
N ALA A 122 0.76 10.81 -40.49
CA ALA A 122 0.08 11.88 -39.76
C ALA A 122 0.04 11.64 -38.24
N ASN A 123 -0.17 10.40 -37.81
CA ASN A 123 -0.16 10.05 -36.38
C ASN A 123 1.26 10.09 -35.80
N LYS A 124 2.26 9.69 -36.58
CA LYS A 124 3.68 9.83 -36.21
C LYS A 124 4.08 11.30 -36.06
N GLU A 125 3.72 12.14 -37.03
CA GLU A 125 3.96 13.59 -36.97
C GLU A 125 3.25 14.23 -35.77
N SER A 126 1.99 13.84 -35.51
CA SER A 126 1.24 14.30 -34.32
C SER A 126 1.92 13.87 -33.02
N CYS A 127 2.44 12.63 -32.95
CA CYS A 127 3.17 12.14 -31.79
C CYS A 127 4.48 12.92 -31.56
N ALA A 128 5.24 13.19 -32.62
CA ALA A 128 6.47 13.97 -32.58
C ALA A 128 6.19 15.40 -32.07
N LYS A 129 5.21 16.10 -32.66
CA LYS A 129 4.80 17.45 -32.21
C LYS A 129 4.40 17.46 -30.73
N LYS A 130 3.60 16.48 -30.30
CA LYS A 130 3.21 16.34 -28.89
C LYS A 130 4.38 16.19 -27.93
N LEU A 131 5.53 15.61 -28.34
CA LEU A 131 6.70 15.57 -27.46
C LEU A 131 7.23 16.98 -27.17
N PHE A 132 7.20 17.87 -28.17
CA PHE A 132 7.70 19.24 -28.06
C PHE A 132 6.69 20.23 -27.49
N ASP A 133 5.39 19.98 -27.68
CA ASP A 133 4.33 20.81 -27.10
C ASP A 133 4.18 20.62 -25.58
N VAL A 134 4.66 19.49 -25.05
CA VAL A 134 4.50 19.13 -23.65
C VAL A 134 5.62 19.74 -22.80
N PRO A 135 5.31 20.41 -21.66
CA PRO A 135 6.33 20.96 -20.77
C PRO A 135 7.29 19.88 -20.24
N HIS A 136 8.56 20.26 -20.05
CA HIS A 136 9.61 19.34 -19.61
C HIS A 136 9.27 18.57 -18.33
N CYS A 137 8.47 19.15 -17.43
CA CYS A 137 8.02 18.50 -16.18
C CYS A 137 7.08 17.29 -16.39
N CYS A 138 6.43 17.18 -17.56
CA CYS A 138 5.61 16.01 -17.93
C CYS A 138 6.37 15.01 -18.80
N LEU A 139 7.64 15.30 -19.13
CA LEU A 139 8.54 14.38 -19.79
C LEU A 139 9.36 13.63 -18.74
N ASP A 140 9.45 12.32 -18.91
CA ASP A 140 10.38 11.49 -18.15
C ASP A 140 11.84 11.80 -18.57
N GLY A 141 12.81 11.26 -17.82
CA GLY A 141 14.22 11.51 -18.08
C GLY A 141 14.71 11.11 -19.47
N PHE A 142 14.14 10.07 -20.09
CA PHE A 142 14.48 9.65 -21.45
C PHE A 142 13.89 10.61 -22.47
N SER A 143 12.58 10.85 -22.40
CA SER A 143 11.88 11.68 -23.40
C SER A 143 12.36 13.12 -23.39
N ARG A 144 12.74 13.66 -22.23
CA ARG A 144 13.30 15.01 -22.13
C ARG A 144 14.65 15.12 -22.82
N LYS A 145 15.56 14.16 -22.59
CA LYS A 145 16.86 14.13 -23.27
C LYS A 145 16.70 13.95 -24.77
N LEU A 146 15.74 13.14 -25.20
CA LEU A 146 15.45 12.97 -26.61
C LEU A 146 14.94 14.27 -27.25
N ASN A 147 14.01 14.96 -26.58
CA ASN A 147 13.51 16.28 -26.97
C ASN A 147 14.66 17.30 -27.12
N GLU A 148 15.54 17.39 -26.12
CA GLU A 148 16.71 18.30 -26.13
C GLU A 148 17.73 17.98 -27.24
N ARG A 149 17.90 16.70 -27.58
CA ARG A 149 18.89 16.25 -28.57
C ARG A 149 18.41 16.36 -30.02
N THR A 150 17.10 16.28 -30.25
CA THR A 150 16.53 16.33 -31.59
C THR A 150 16.12 17.74 -32.02
N ALA A 151 16.02 18.68 -31.08
CA ALA A 151 15.72 20.11 -31.25
C ALA A 151 14.34 20.45 -31.83
N ASP A 152 13.79 19.64 -32.74
CA ASP A 152 12.48 19.84 -33.36
C ASP A 152 11.78 18.50 -33.73
N PRO A 153 10.48 18.54 -34.09
CA PRO A 153 9.73 17.35 -34.48
C PRO A 153 10.28 16.62 -35.73
N GLU A 154 10.97 17.32 -36.63
CA GLU A 154 11.56 16.71 -37.84
C GLU A 154 12.82 15.89 -37.47
N GLY A 155 13.58 16.35 -36.48
CA GLY A 155 14.71 15.64 -35.88
C GLY A 155 14.31 14.28 -35.31
N LEU A 156 13.11 14.16 -34.72
CA LEU A 156 12.57 12.86 -34.27
C LEU A 156 12.25 11.90 -35.42
N ALA A 157 11.96 12.42 -36.61
CA ALA A 157 11.64 11.63 -37.79
C ALA A 157 12.88 11.19 -38.59
N GLN A 158 14.08 11.64 -38.18
CA GLN A 158 15.33 11.19 -38.79
C GLN A 158 15.49 9.67 -38.62
N VAL A 159 15.97 9.01 -39.68
CA VAL A 159 16.11 7.55 -39.74
C VAL A 159 16.94 7.01 -38.58
N ASP A 160 18.03 7.68 -38.21
CA ASP A 160 18.89 7.26 -37.10
C ASP A 160 18.18 7.31 -35.74
N VAL A 161 17.32 8.31 -35.52
CA VAL A 161 16.53 8.46 -34.29
C VAL A 161 15.42 7.41 -34.23
N LEU A 162 14.75 7.15 -35.36
CA LEU A 162 13.73 6.10 -35.45
C LEU A 162 14.35 4.72 -35.23
N ASN A 163 15.50 4.42 -35.83
CA ASN A 163 16.24 3.18 -35.59
C ASN A 163 16.65 3.03 -34.12
N PHE A 164 17.11 4.13 -33.49
CA PHE A 164 17.43 4.15 -32.07
C PHE A 164 16.20 3.85 -31.20
N LEU A 165 15.08 4.53 -31.46
CA LEU A 165 13.82 4.32 -30.73
C LEU A 165 13.29 2.90 -30.91
N GLU A 166 13.39 2.36 -32.12
CA GLU A 166 12.98 0.99 -32.44
C GLU A 166 13.82 0.02 -31.62
N GLU A 167 15.15 0.18 -31.59
CA GLU A 167 16.03 -0.66 -30.81
C GLU A 167 15.76 -0.51 -29.30
N VAL A 168 15.47 0.70 -28.81
CA VAL A 168 15.05 0.94 -27.42
C VAL A 168 13.77 0.16 -27.13
N PHE A 169 12.71 0.29 -27.91
CA PHE A 169 11.44 -0.38 -27.62
C PHE A 169 11.49 -1.90 -27.84
N ASN A 170 12.34 -2.39 -28.74
CA ASN A 170 12.58 -3.82 -28.95
C ASN A 170 13.45 -4.46 -27.84
N ARG A 171 14.44 -3.71 -27.32
CA ARG A 171 15.31 -4.20 -26.23
C ARG A 171 14.74 -3.98 -24.85
N VAL A 172 13.95 -2.93 -24.66
CA VAL A 172 13.20 -2.72 -23.44
C VAL A 172 12.15 -3.80 -23.40
N VAL A 173 12.51 -4.93 -22.79
CA VAL A 173 11.49 -5.85 -22.31
C VAL A 173 10.63 -5.02 -21.38
N PRO A 174 9.29 -5.11 -21.48
CA PRO A 174 8.40 -4.78 -20.39
C PRO A 174 8.83 -5.68 -19.23
N THR A 175 9.92 -5.31 -18.55
CA THR A 175 10.81 -6.30 -17.96
C THR A 175 9.98 -7.11 -17.00
N SER A 176 10.22 -8.41 -17.00
CA SER A 176 9.73 -9.27 -15.95
C SER A 176 9.94 -8.55 -14.63
N THR A 177 11.00 -7.78 -14.37
CA THR A 177 11.13 -7.03 -13.11
C THR A 177 10.11 -5.90 -12.86
N PHE A 178 9.70 -5.06 -13.84
CA PHE A 178 8.65 -4.05 -13.63
C PHE A 178 7.28 -4.71 -13.47
N ILE A 179 6.96 -5.63 -14.38
CA ILE A 179 5.71 -6.39 -14.37
C ILE A 179 5.67 -7.33 -13.16
N GLU A 180 6.72 -8.08 -12.88
CA GLU A 180 6.95 -8.89 -11.67
C GLU A 180 6.98 -8.03 -10.44
N ARG A 181 7.49 -6.79 -10.39
CA ARG A 181 7.29 -5.96 -9.18
C ARG A 181 5.82 -5.60 -9.00
N MET A 182 5.11 -5.36 -10.10
CA MET A 182 3.66 -5.10 -10.09
C MET A 182 2.80 -6.32 -9.78
N PHE A 183 3.25 -7.50 -10.19
CA PHE A 183 2.64 -8.80 -10.01
C PHE A 183 3.31 -9.63 -8.91
N ALA A 184 4.34 -9.19 -8.19
CA ALA A 184 5.12 -10.03 -7.27
C ALA A 184 4.25 -10.54 -6.13
N ARG A 185 3.28 -9.71 -5.72
CA ARG A 185 2.23 -10.06 -4.76
C ARG A 185 1.27 -11.14 -5.30
N LEU A 186 1.05 -11.19 -6.61
CA LEU A 186 0.32 -12.25 -7.33
C LEU A 186 1.23 -13.46 -7.64
N SER A 187 2.53 -13.25 -7.85
CA SER A 187 3.52 -14.30 -8.08
C SER A 187 3.81 -15.10 -6.82
N GLU A 188 3.62 -14.52 -5.63
CA GLU A 188 3.55 -15.26 -4.36
C GLU A 188 2.46 -16.35 -4.37
N TRP A 189 1.42 -16.21 -5.20
CA TRP A 189 0.37 -17.23 -5.37
C TRP A 189 0.72 -18.30 -6.42
N SER A 190 1.54 -17.96 -7.43
CA SER A 190 1.85 -18.84 -8.58
C SER A 190 3.20 -19.53 -8.51
N THR A 191 4.12 -19.08 -7.64
CA THR A 191 5.41 -19.75 -7.41
C THR A 191 5.28 -20.83 -6.33
N PRO A 192 5.37 -22.14 -6.67
CA PRO A 192 5.55 -23.14 -5.63
C PRO A 192 6.97 -22.97 -5.08
N ARG A 193 7.09 -22.71 -3.77
CA ARG A 193 8.39 -22.62 -3.09
C ARG A 193 9.20 -23.93 -3.05
N LYS A 194 8.81 -24.98 -3.79
CA LYS A 194 9.58 -26.19 -4.20
C LYS A 194 8.63 -27.24 -4.80
N GLY A 195 8.75 -27.53 -6.09
CA GLY A 195 8.02 -28.60 -6.80
C GLY A 195 7.83 -28.28 -8.30
N PRO A 196 7.51 -29.28 -9.15
CA PRO A 196 7.24 -29.05 -10.56
C PRO A 196 6.10 -28.02 -10.72
N LYS A 197 6.23 -27.14 -11.72
CA LYS A 197 5.25 -26.08 -12.01
C LYS A 197 3.85 -26.71 -12.02
N PRO A 198 2.93 -26.29 -11.14
CA PRO A 198 1.61 -26.90 -11.12
C PRO A 198 0.96 -26.67 -12.48
N LYS A 199 0.58 -27.77 -13.16
CA LYS A 199 -0.26 -27.71 -14.36
C LYS A 199 -1.48 -26.85 -14.05
N LEU A 200 -2.02 -26.12 -15.02
CA LEU A 200 -3.18 -25.24 -14.79
C LEU A 200 -4.35 -26.00 -14.13
N SER A 201 -4.56 -27.26 -14.52
CA SER A 201 -5.51 -28.18 -13.88
C SER A 201 -5.21 -28.43 -12.40
N SER A 202 -3.94 -28.51 -12.00
CA SER A 202 -3.54 -28.64 -10.60
C SER A 202 -3.58 -27.32 -9.81
N VAL A 203 -3.50 -26.16 -10.47
CA VAL A 203 -3.75 -24.85 -9.84
C VAL A 203 -5.24 -24.65 -9.62
N CYS A 204 -6.08 -24.95 -10.62
CA CYS A 204 -7.54 -24.99 -10.47
C CYS A 204 -7.96 -26.02 -9.42
N ALA A 205 -7.42 -27.24 -9.45
CA ALA A 205 -7.72 -28.26 -8.45
C ALA A 205 -7.21 -27.85 -7.06
N LYS A 206 -6.03 -27.22 -6.92
CA LYS A 206 -5.58 -26.68 -5.63
C LYS A 206 -6.43 -25.52 -5.17
N HIS A 207 -6.89 -24.65 -6.06
CA HIS A 207 -7.79 -23.55 -5.71
C HIS A 207 -9.15 -24.09 -5.26
N CYS A 208 -9.75 -25.01 -6.02
CA CYS A 208 -11.00 -25.69 -5.65
C CYS A 208 -10.84 -26.48 -4.35
N ASN A 209 -9.77 -27.26 -4.19
CA ASN A 209 -9.51 -28.03 -2.97
C ASN A 209 -9.20 -27.13 -1.78
N HIS A 210 -8.52 -25.99 -1.98
CA HIS A 210 -8.26 -25.03 -0.91
C HIS A 210 -9.52 -24.27 -0.52
N GLN A 211 -10.36 -23.88 -1.48
CA GLN A 211 -11.68 -23.30 -1.22
C GLN A 211 -12.58 -24.33 -0.52
N PHE A 212 -12.56 -25.59 -0.93
CA PHE A 212 -13.29 -26.66 -0.29
C PHE A 212 -12.77 -26.93 1.13
N GLU A 213 -11.45 -26.98 1.36
CA GLU A 213 -10.85 -27.09 2.69
C GLU A 213 -11.18 -25.89 3.57
N GLN A 214 -11.20 -24.67 3.03
CA GLN A 214 -11.59 -23.46 3.75
C GLN A 214 -13.07 -23.49 4.11
N CYS A 215 -13.95 -23.84 3.16
CA CYS A 215 -15.39 -24.01 3.39
C CYS A 215 -15.66 -25.11 4.42
N VAL A 216 -14.97 -26.25 4.35
CA VAL A 216 -15.06 -27.33 5.34
C VAL A 216 -14.49 -26.90 6.68
N SER A 217 -13.41 -26.13 6.72
CA SER A 217 -12.83 -25.62 7.97
C SER A 217 -13.73 -24.57 8.63
N LEU A 218 -14.34 -23.68 7.85
CA LEU A 218 -15.32 -22.71 8.29
C LEU A 218 -16.60 -23.41 8.76
N TRP A 219 -17.07 -24.42 8.02
CA TRP A 219 -18.19 -25.27 8.44
C TRP A 219 -17.86 -26.02 9.74
N ARG A 220 -16.66 -26.58 9.91
CA ARG A 220 -16.22 -27.23 11.16
C ARG A 220 -16.11 -26.22 12.31
N LEU A 221 -15.63 -25.01 12.07
CA LEU A 221 -15.57 -23.94 13.05
C LEU A 221 -16.98 -23.49 13.49
N ASN A 222 -17.89 -23.31 12.53
CA ASN A 222 -19.23 -22.81 12.79
C ASN A 222 -20.19 -23.87 13.33
N THR A 223 -20.05 -25.12 12.87
CA THR A 223 -20.97 -26.22 13.18
C THR A 223 -20.44 -27.07 14.34
N LEU A 224 -19.13 -27.35 14.39
CA LEU A 224 -18.52 -28.21 15.41
C LEU A 224 -17.80 -27.42 16.52
N LYS A 225 -17.74 -26.08 16.44
CA LYS A 225 -17.10 -25.19 17.45
C LYS A 225 -15.65 -25.55 17.83
N VAL A 226 -14.93 -26.26 16.97
CA VAL A 226 -13.55 -26.68 17.26
C VAL A 226 -12.58 -25.50 17.05
N LYS A 227 -11.99 -24.99 18.12
CA LYS A 227 -11.01 -23.89 18.09
C LYS A 227 -9.73 -24.34 17.35
N GLY A 228 -9.41 -23.71 16.22
CA GLY A 228 -8.25 -24.04 15.41
C GLY A 228 -6.92 -23.81 16.14
N ARG A 229 -6.06 -24.83 16.20
CA ARG A 229 -4.65 -24.70 16.61
C ARG A 229 -3.86 -24.01 15.49
N ASN A 230 -3.27 -22.86 15.79
CA ASN A 230 -2.38 -22.13 14.86
C ASN A 230 -1.13 -22.95 14.52
N LYS A 231 -0.94 -23.29 13.24
CA LYS A 231 0.31 -23.85 12.71
C LYS A 231 1.14 -22.75 12.04
N HIS A 232 2.28 -22.40 12.64
CA HIS A 232 3.30 -21.57 12.00
C HIS A 232 4.21 -22.43 11.11
N ASN A 233 4.09 -22.28 9.79
CA ASN A 233 5.04 -22.86 8.81
C ASN A 233 6.05 -21.80 8.35
N ARG A 234 7.31 -21.89 8.78
CA ARG A 234 8.47 -21.31 8.06
C ARG A 234 9.65 -22.28 8.05
N ARG A 235 10.41 -22.27 6.93
CA ARG A 235 11.51 -23.20 6.62
C ARG A 235 12.88 -22.75 7.18
N PRO A 236 13.86 -23.67 7.30
CA PRO A 236 15.19 -23.40 7.88
C PRO A 236 16.11 -22.56 6.98
N ALA A 237 17.13 -21.96 7.61
CA ALA A 237 17.92 -20.83 7.10
C ALA A 237 18.93 -21.14 5.97
N TRP A 238 19.13 -22.38 5.54
CA TRP A 238 20.20 -22.75 4.60
C TRP A 238 19.80 -22.68 3.10
N VAL A 239 18.61 -22.14 2.76
CA VAL A 239 18.06 -22.15 1.39
C VAL A 239 18.06 -20.76 0.73
N MET A 240 19.13 -19.96 0.87
CA MET A 240 19.24 -18.65 0.18
C MET A 240 20.62 -18.51 -0.51
N PRO A 241 20.71 -18.33 -1.84
CA PRO A 241 21.98 -18.06 -2.52
C PRO A 241 22.24 -16.56 -2.72
N ALA A 242 23.52 -16.23 -2.96
CA ALA A 242 24.11 -14.89 -2.99
C ALA A 242 24.64 -14.47 -4.39
N ASN A 243 24.76 -13.15 -4.56
CA ASN A 243 25.66 -12.35 -5.44
C ASN A 243 25.09 -11.56 -6.66
N THR A 244 25.19 -10.23 -6.51
CA THR A 244 25.72 -9.13 -7.37
C THR A 244 25.69 -9.23 -8.90
N VAL A 245 25.04 -8.25 -9.55
CA VAL A 245 25.06 -8.04 -11.01
C VAL A 245 25.46 -6.59 -11.33
N VAL A 246 26.51 -6.44 -12.13
CA VAL A 246 26.80 -5.26 -12.95
C VAL A 246 25.81 -5.28 -14.11
N ASN A 247 25.02 -4.22 -14.29
CA ASN A 247 24.01 -4.18 -15.35
C ASN A 247 24.57 -3.60 -16.66
N GLY A 248 23.85 -3.82 -17.77
CA GLY A 248 24.29 -3.43 -19.11
C GLY A 248 24.49 -1.93 -19.32
N TRP A 249 23.94 -1.09 -18.44
CA TRP A 249 24.18 0.36 -18.47
C TRP A 249 25.64 0.70 -18.18
N ASN A 250 26.24 0.02 -17.20
CA ASN A 250 27.63 0.24 -16.81
C ASN A 250 28.61 -0.17 -17.91
N LEU A 251 28.26 -1.22 -18.67
CA LEU A 251 29.06 -1.68 -19.82
C LEU A 251 28.88 -0.78 -21.04
N PHE A 252 27.67 -0.27 -21.27
CA PHE A 252 27.39 0.69 -22.35
C PHE A 252 28.07 2.04 -22.11
N GLN A 253 28.06 2.54 -20.87
CA GLN A 253 28.71 3.80 -20.51
C GLN A 253 30.24 3.72 -20.70
N GLN A 254 30.84 2.57 -20.37
CA GLN A 254 32.26 2.32 -20.63
C GLN A 254 32.59 2.22 -22.13
N ASP A 255 31.75 1.56 -22.93
CA ASP A 255 31.95 1.42 -24.38
C ASP A 255 31.71 2.74 -25.13
N LEU A 256 30.76 3.56 -24.67
CA LEU A 256 30.49 4.89 -25.23
C LEU A 256 31.64 5.87 -24.96
N ILE A 257 32.20 5.84 -23.74
CA ILE A 257 33.38 6.65 -23.35
C ILE A 257 34.61 6.20 -24.14
N ALA A 258 34.78 4.89 -24.38
CA ALA A 258 35.89 4.35 -25.17
C ALA A 258 35.84 4.75 -26.66
N ARG A 259 34.63 4.94 -27.22
CA ARG A 259 34.45 5.27 -28.65
C ARG A 259 34.42 6.76 -28.97
N ASN A 260 34.19 7.61 -27.96
CA ASN A 260 34.13 9.07 -28.12
C ASN A 260 34.97 9.78 -27.06
N PRO A 261 36.31 9.84 -27.23
CA PRO A 261 37.21 10.48 -26.26
C PRO A 261 36.93 11.98 -26.05
N ALA A 262 36.19 12.64 -26.95
CA ALA A 262 35.73 14.03 -26.75
C ALA A 262 34.75 14.18 -25.55
N LEU A 263 34.09 13.10 -25.12
CA LEU A 263 33.18 13.10 -23.96
C LEU A 263 33.93 13.02 -22.60
N GLN A 264 35.23 12.72 -22.58
CA GLN A 264 36.03 12.71 -21.34
C GLN A 264 36.33 14.11 -20.78
N ASN A 265 36.24 15.16 -21.61
CA ASN A 265 36.62 16.53 -21.23
C ASN A 265 35.53 17.31 -20.47
N LEU A 266 34.35 16.72 -20.23
CA LEU A 266 33.25 17.38 -19.49
C LEU A 266 33.28 17.07 -17.98
N ASP A 267 33.96 15.99 -17.56
CA ASP A 267 34.01 15.54 -16.16
C ASP A 267 35.32 15.96 -15.43
N SER A 268 36.25 16.64 -16.11
CA SER A 268 37.62 16.87 -15.60
C SER A 268 37.82 18.15 -14.77
N VAL A 269 36.77 18.73 -14.16
CA VAL A 269 36.91 19.97 -13.38
C VAL A 269 37.09 19.76 -11.87
N ASP A 270 36.80 18.57 -11.30
CA ASP A 270 36.74 18.43 -9.83
C ASP A 270 37.81 17.56 -9.13
N ASP A 271 38.71 16.87 -9.84
CA ASP A 271 39.58 15.85 -9.18
C ASP A 271 41.09 16.17 -9.12
N ALA A 272 41.47 17.44 -9.21
CA ALA A 272 42.87 17.87 -9.06
C ALA A 272 43.31 17.98 -7.59
N ALA A 273 43.27 16.89 -6.82
CA ALA A 273 43.91 16.83 -5.50
C ALA A 273 44.22 15.39 -4.99
N SER A 274 45.03 14.60 -5.70
CA SER A 274 45.90 13.62 -5.03
C SER A 274 46.94 13.02 -5.98
N SER A 275 48.20 13.33 -5.71
CA SER A 275 49.34 12.81 -6.47
C SER A 275 50.12 11.76 -5.65
N GLN A 276 50.69 10.80 -6.41
CA GLN A 276 51.91 10.00 -6.15
C GLN A 276 51.78 8.64 -5.44
N VAL A 277 51.97 7.54 -6.21
CA VAL A 277 52.76 6.31 -5.92
C VAL A 277 53.04 5.59 -7.26
N PRO A 278 54.21 4.95 -7.50
CA PRO A 278 54.71 4.65 -8.84
C PRO A 278 54.20 3.33 -9.44
N GLU A 279 54.35 3.31 -10.76
CA GLU A 279 54.04 2.32 -11.78
C GLU A 279 54.37 0.85 -11.40
N GLN A 280 53.33 0.02 -11.33
CA GLN A 280 53.46 -1.44 -11.33
C GLN A 280 52.58 -2.00 -12.44
N THR A 281 53.23 -2.44 -13.51
CA THR A 281 52.62 -3.15 -14.64
C THR A 281 52.05 -4.49 -14.19
N GLY A 282 50.72 -4.61 -14.24
CA GLY A 282 49.98 -5.84 -13.99
C GLY A 282 48.58 -5.53 -13.49
N GLY A 283 47.58 -5.58 -14.39
CA GLY A 283 46.18 -5.35 -14.02
C GLY A 283 45.73 -6.32 -12.91
N PRO A 284 44.73 -5.93 -12.08
CA PRO A 284 44.45 -6.52 -10.76
C PRO A 284 44.02 -7.98 -10.75
N TRP A 285 43.94 -8.67 -11.89
CA TRP A 285 43.51 -10.06 -11.95
C TRP A 285 44.34 -10.99 -12.82
N ASN A 286 45.35 -10.50 -13.57
CA ASN A 286 46.25 -11.35 -14.38
C ASN A 286 45.53 -12.54 -15.09
N ALA A 287 44.29 -12.31 -15.55
CA ALA A 287 43.35 -13.39 -15.91
C ALA A 287 43.58 -13.95 -17.32
N ALA A 288 44.64 -13.52 -17.99
CA ALA A 288 44.97 -13.90 -19.36
C ALA A 288 46.24 -14.78 -19.45
N SER A 289 46.69 -15.41 -18.36
CA SER A 289 47.73 -16.43 -18.45
C SER A 289 47.13 -17.81 -18.73
N SER A 290 47.75 -18.55 -19.66
CA SER A 290 47.30 -19.83 -20.22
C SER A 290 47.34 -21.02 -19.25
N HIS A 291 47.55 -20.77 -17.95
CA HIS A 291 47.57 -21.79 -16.91
C HIS A 291 46.56 -21.43 -15.82
N GLY A 292 45.33 -21.95 -15.99
CA GLY A 292 44.21 -21.73 -15.07
C GLY A 292 44.50 -22.15 -13.62
N PHE A 293 43.78 -21.51 -12.69
CA PHE A 293 43.94 -21.71 -11.26
C PHE A 293 43.24 -23.00 -10.77
N PRO A 294 43.94 -23.92 -10.07
CA PRO A 294 43.30 -24.89 -9.20
C PRO A 294 43.27 -24.29 -7.78
N LEU A 295 42.12 -23.75 -7.35
CA LEU A 295 41.97 -23.39 -5.94
C LEU A 295 41.90 -24.67 -5.10
N ALA A 296 42.98 -24.98 -4.40
CA ALA A 296 43.08 -26.14 -3.55
C ALA A 296 42.09 -26.01 -2.37
N ARG A 297 41.07 -26.87 -2.35
CA ARG A 297 39.95 -26.86 -1.39
C ARG A 297 40.36 -26.85 0.09
N HIS A 298 41.56 -27.34 0.43
CA HIS A 298 42.04 -27.39 1.81
C HIS A 298 42.36 -26.00 2.38
N LEU A 299 42.90 -25.07 1.57
CA LEU A 299 43.18 -23.69 2.00
C LEU A 299 41.90 -22.90 2.30
N ILE A 300 40.80 -23.21 1.59
CA ILE A 300 39.49 -22.58 1.83
C ILE A 300 38.83 -23.18 3.08
N ALA A 301 39.01 -24.46 3.35
CA ALA A 301 38.47 -25.11 4.55
C ALA A 301 39.11 -24.55 5.83
N ASP A 302 40.43 -24.38 5.85
CA ASP A 302 41.17 -23.87 7.01
C ASP A 302 40.89 -22.39 7.29
N LYS A 303 40.64 -21.60 6.23
CA LYS A 303 40.31 -20.16 6.33
C LYS A 303 38.82 -19.89 6.40
N CYS A 304 37.96 -20.90 6.28
CA CYS A 304 36.51 -20.73 6.24
C CYS A 304 35.99 -20.12 7.55
N HIS A 305 36.60 -20.48 8.68
CA HIS A 305 36.23 -19.90 9.96
C HIS A 305 36.62 -18.42 10.07
N GLU A 306 37.79 -18.01 9.57
CA GLU A 306 38.22 -16.61 9.52
C GLU A 306 37.34 -15.79 8.56
N ALA A 307 37.06 -16.30 7.36
CA ALA A 307 36.16 -15.67 6.40
C ALA A 307 34.73 -15.54 6.96
N THR A 308 34.27 -16.55 7.71
CA THR A 308 32.98 -16.48 8.42
C THR A 308 33.03 -15.44 9.54
N LYS A 309 34.14 -15.34 10.29
CA LYS A 309 34.32 -14.37 11.38
C LYS A 309 34.38 -12.94 10.84
N VAL A 310 35.09 -12.70 9.75
CA VAL A 310 35.13 -11.42 9.02
C VAL A 310 33.75 -11.11 8.42
N GLY A 311 33.09 -12.06 7.78
CA GLY A 311 31.73 -11.88 7.25
C GLY A 311 30.66 -11.68 8.33
N THR A 312 30.91 -12.14 9.55
CA THR A 312 30.05 -11.91 10.72
C THR A 312 30.36 -10.56 11.37
N ALA A 313 31.63 -10.17 11.45
CA ALA A 313 32.06 -8.84 11.92
C ALA A 313 31.58 -7.74 10.97
N PHE A 314 31.72 -7.94 9.66
CA PHE A 314 31.18 -7.07 8.61
C PHE A 314 29.65 -6.99 8.72
N ARG A 315 28.94 -8.12 8.86
CA ARG A 315 27.50 -8.09 9.14
C ARG A 315 27.17 -7.41 10.45
N LYS A 316 27.95 -7.54 11.52
CA LYS A 316 27.65 -6.90 12.80
C LYS A 316 27.92 -5.39 12.76
N ALA A 317 28.89 -4.95 11.97
CA ALA A 317 29.22 -3.55 11.74
C ALA A 317 28.29 -2.88 10.71
N HIS A 318 27.73 -3.63 9.76
CA HIS A 318 26.99 -3.10 8.61
C HIS A 318 25.55 -3.65 8.44
N ASN A 319 25.05 -4.59 9.27
CA ASN A 319 23.61 -4.93 9.39
C ASN A 319 22.85 -3.90 10.25
N VAL A 320 23.14 -2.62 10.04
CA VAL A 320 22.11 -1.59 10.16
C VAL A 320 21.60 -1.29 8.75
N LEU A 321 21.36 -2.33 7.94
CA LEU A 321 20.29 -2.24 6.96
C LEU A 321 19.01 -2.29 7.77
N GLN A 322 18.54 -1.10 8.14
CA GLN A 322 17.24 -0.95 8.77
C GLN A 322 16.21 -1.73 7.93
N PRO A 323 15.27 -2.47 8.55
CA PRO A 323 14.15 -3.02 7.80
C PRO A 323 13.50 -1.86 7.06
N GLU A 324 13.46 -1.87 5.72
CA GLU A 324 12.90 -0.82 4.84
C GLU A 324 12.04 0.17 5.61
N GLY A 325 12.70 1.13 6.27
CA GLY A 325 12.01 2.17 6.99
C GLY A 325 11.30 3.00 5.93
N ALA A 326 10.28 3.77 6.33
CA ALA A 326 9.74 4.80 5.44
C ALA A 326 10.83 5.76 4.89
N ASP A 327 12.02 5.70 5.50
CA ASP A 327 13.15 6.60 5.40
C ASP A 327 14.35 5.96 4.66
N SER A 328 14.23 4.76 4.07
CA SER A 328 15.37 4.15 3.36
C SER A 328 15.79 4.90 2.09
N MET A 329 14.96 5.84 1.63
CA MET A 329 15.25 6.80 0.55
C MET A 329 15.40 8.24 1.06
N SER A 330 15.19 8.51 2.37
CA SER A 330 15.34 9.87 2.89
C SER A 330 16.83 10.20 2.97
N GLY A 331 17.30 11.01 2.03
CA GLY A 331 18.71 11.37 1.87
C GLY A 331 19.34 10.86 0.56
N GLU A 332 18.65 10.03 -0.22
CA GLU A 332 19.04 9.84 -1.62
C GLU A 332 18.73 11.16 -2.35
N PRO A 333 19.71 11.77 -3.05
CA PRO A 333 19.44 12.96 -3.84
C PRO A 333 18.31 12.63 -4.79
N ASP A 334 17.33 13.54 -4.91
CA ASP A 334 16.22 13.38 -5.84
C ASP A 334 16.83 12.99 -7.19
N PRO A 335 16.50 11.82 -7.75
CA PRO A 335 17.12 11.36 -8.98
C PRO A 335 16.86 12.46 -10.00
N GLN A 336 17.94 13.04 -10.55
CA GLN A 336 17.85 14.15 -11.50
C GLN A 336 16.89 13.84 -12.65
N TRP A 337 16.67 12.54 -12.92
CA TRP A 337 15.87 12.01 -14.02
C TRP A 337 15.02 10.81 -13.54
N PRO A 338 13.80 11.03 -13.01
CA PRO A 338 12.91 9.91 -12.67
C PRO A 338 12.50 9.15 -13.94
N LEU A 339 12.37 7.82 -13.82
CA LEU A 339 11.98 6.93 -14.91
C LEU A 339 10.58 7.24 -15.46
N LEU A 340 9.72 7.80 -14.61
CA LEU A 340 8.39 8.28 -14.97
C LEU A 340 8.35 9.78 -14.73
N ALA A 341 7.68 10.51 -15.62
CA ALA A 341 7.44 11.91 -15.40
C ALA A 341 6.74 12.14 -14.04
N PRO A 342 7.16 13.15 -13.26
CA PRO A 342 6.51 13.48 -12.00
C PRO A 342 5.08 13.98 -12.23
N CYS A 343 4.86 14.69 -13.34
CA CYS A 343 3.56 15.19 -13.74
C CYS A 343 2.94 14.32 -14.84
N PRO A 344 1.65 13.99 -14.74
CA PRO A 344 0.95 13.31 -15.82
C PRO A 344 0.78 14.22 -17.04
N VAL A 345 0.98 13.64 -18.23
CA VAL A 345 0.74 14.32 -19.50
C VAL A 345 -0.75 14.68 -19.59
N ASP A 346 -1.05 15.87 -20.12
CA ASP A 346 -2.41 16.43 -20.24
C ASP A 346 -3.12 16.76 -18.91
N ALA A 347 -2.43 16.58 -17.78
CA ALA A 347 -2.98 16.78 -16.44
C ALA A 347 -2.00 17.47 -15.48
N CYS A 348 -0.95 18.08 -16.04
CA CYS A 348 0.03 18.83 -15.28
C CYS A 348 -0.49 20.23 -14.95
N GLU A 349 -0.31 20.66 -13.70
CA GLU A 349 -0.64 22.01 -13.25
C GLU A 349 0.08 23.09 -14.06
N HIS A 350 1.31 22.84 -14.53
CA HIS A 350 2.05 23.79 -15.37
C HIS A 350 1.42 23.98 -16.76
N CYS A 351 0.69 22.97 -17.27
CA CYS A 351 -0.05 23.08 -18.53
C CYS A 351 -1.36 23.85 -18.38
N LEU A 352 -1.82 24.09 -17.16
CA LEU A 352 -3.07 24.82 -16.93
C LEU A 352 -2.87 26.33 -17.07
N PRO A 353 -3.90 27.06 -17.55
CA PRO A 353 -3.93 28.52 -17.44
C PRO A 353 -3.65 28.96 -16.01
N GLU A 354 -2.92 30.06 -15.83
CA GLU A 354 -2.51 30.55 -14.51
C GLU A 354 -3.70 30.74 -13.56
N ALA A 355 -4.85 31.20 -14.09
CA ALA A 355 -6.10 31.36 -13.35
C ALA A 355 -6.73 30.03 -12.86
N SER A 356 -6.37 28.89 -13.46
CA SER A 356 -6.90 27.56 -13.10
C SER A 356 -6.01 26.80 -12.11
N ARG A 357 -4.73 27.18 -11.96
CA ARG A 357 -3.78 26.47 -11.08
C ARG A 357 -4.21 26.47 -9.61
N PRO A 358 -4.64 27.60 -9.01
CA PRO A 358 -5.10 27.60 -7.62
C PRO A 358 -6.29 26.67 -7.39
N THR A 359 -7.23 26.63 -8.34
CA THR A 359 -8.39 25.73 -8.28
C THR A 359 -7.97 24.27 -8.36
N MET A 360 -7.05 23.91 -9.26
CA MET A 360 -6.51 22.55 -9.37
C MET A 360 -5.83 22.11 -8.07
N SER A 361 -4.96 22.94 -7.51
CA SER A 361 -4.26 22.67 -6.25
C SER A 361 -5.25 22.47 -5.08
N ARG A 362 -6.22 23.39 -4.96
CA ARG A 362 -7.32 23.31 -3.97
C ARG A 362 -8.10 22.01 -4.08
N LEU A 363 -8.53 21.67 -5.31
CA LEU A 363 -9.30 20.45 -5.58
C LEU A 363 -8.50 19.19 -5.26
N LEU A 364 -7.22 19.14 -5.65
CA LEU A 364 -6.35 17.98 -5.41
C LEU A 364 -6.14 17.74 -3.90
N ASP A 365 -5.89 18.81 -3.15
CA ASP A 365 -5.75 18.76 -1.69
C ASP A 365 -7.03 18.28 -1.00
N LEU A 366 -8.17 18.86 -1.38
CA LEU A 366 -9.48 18.52 -0.85
C LEU A 366 -9.83 17.05 -1.15
N PHE A 367 -9.63 16.64 -2.41
CA PHE A 367 -9.88 15.28 -2.89
C PHE A 367 -9.10 14.22 -2.10
N TRP A 368 -7.78 14.41 -1.97
CA TRP A 368 -6.93 13.44 -1.27
C TRP A 368 -7.27 13.31 0.21
N LYS A 369 -7.65 14.40 0.87
CA LYS A 369 -8.02 14.35 2.28
C LYS A 369 -9.32 13.61 2.50
N VAL A 370 -10.30 13.80 1.60
CA VAL A 370 -11.55 13.05 1.65
C VAL A 370 -11.33 11.57 1.36
N ILE A 371 -10.48 11.22 0.39
CA ILE A 371 -10.08 9.82 0.19
C ILE A 371 -9.43 9.25 1.45
N LEU A 372 -8.45 9.93 2.04
CA LEU A 372 -7.72 9.40 3.20
C LEU A 372 -8.61 9.26 4.45
N LYS A 373 -9.63 10.11 4.61
CA LYS A 373 -10.58 10.08 5.74
C LYS A 373 -11.73 9.10 5.52
N GLN A 374 -12.29 9.05 4.32
CA GLN A 374 -13.59 8.42 4.04
C GLN A 374 -13.50 7.18 3.17
N ALA A 375 -12.40 6.96 2.45
CA ALA A 375 -12.29 5.76 1.63
C ALA A 375 -12.29 4.51 2.52
N PRO A 376 -13.11 3.50 2.20
CA PRO A 376 -13.21 2.31 3.02
C PRO A 376 -11.87 1.58 3.06
N SER A 377 -11.48 1.09 4.25
CA SER A 377 -10.26 0.27 4.37
C SER A 377 -10.35 -0.97 3.47
N LEU A 378 -9.22 -1.42 2.89
CA LEU A 378 -9.19 -2.61 2.02
C LEU A 378 -9.76 -3.89 2.66
N LYS A 379 -9.89 -3.92 4.00
CA LYS A 379 -10.43 -5.04 4.77
C LYS A 379 -11.90 -4.90 5.13
N ALA A 380 -12.52 -3.74 4.88
CA ALA A 380 -13.91 -3.49 5.23
C ALA A 380 -14.87 -4.28 4.31
N THR A 381 -15.38 -5.41 4.78
CA THR A 381 -16.42 -6.18 4.07
C THR A 381 -17.75 -5.45 4.10
N GLY A 382 -18.51 -5.51 3.00
CA GLY A 382 -19.83 -4.87 2.91
C GLY A 382 -19.84 -3.34 2.76
N SER A 383 -18.67 -2.71 2.67
CA SER A 383 -18.56 -1.29 2.33
C SER A 383 -18.66 -1.09 0.82
N GLU A 384 -19.34 -0.02 0.42
CA GLU A 384 -19.39 0.45 -0.97
C GLU A 384 -18.10 1.22 -1.31
N PRO A 385 -17.71 1.33 -2.59
CA PRO A 385 -16.68 2.27 -2.99
C PRO A 385 -17.09 3.71 -2.66
N LEU A 386 -16.10 4.56 -2.39
CA LEU A 386 -16.34 5.99 -2.16
C LEU A 386 -16.79 6.63 -3.48
N VAL A 387 -17.96 7.25 -3.48
CA VAL A 387 -18.49 8.03 -4.60
C VAL A 387 -18.49 9.50 -4.23
N VAL A 388 -17.92 10.31 -5.10
CA VAL A 388 -17.71 11.75 -4.93
C VAL A 388 -18.38 12.48 -6.09
N SER A 389 -19.08 13.55 -5.77
CA SER A 389 -19.77 14.42 -6.73
C SER A 389 -19.16 15.81 -6.63
N PHE A 390 -18.80 16.41 -7.75
CA PHE A 390 -18.29 17.77 -7.82
C PHE A 390 -19.31 18.66 -8.51
N HIS A 391 -19.71 19.73 -7.85
CA HIS A 391 -20.77 20.64 -8.30
C HIS A 391 -20.17 22.02 -8.53
N SER A 392 -20.40 22.62 -9.69
CA SER A 392 -20.07 24.04 -9.94
C SER A 392 -21.37 24.83 -10.09
N PRO A 393 -21.72 25.70 -9.11
CA PRO A 393 -22.90 26.56 -9.19
C PRO A 393 -22.91 27.47 -10.43
N SER A 394 -21.76 28.05 -10.78
CA SER A 394 -21.62 28.98 -11.91
C SER A 394 -21.88 28.32 -13.27
N THR A 395 -21.38 27.10 -13.48
CA THR A 395 -21.53 26.38 -14.75
C THR A 395 -22.71 25.41 -14.76
N ARG A 396 -23.34 25.17 -13.60
CA ARG A 396 -24.36 24.13 -13.38
C ARG A 396 -23.92 22.74 -13.83
N ARG A 397 -22.60 22.47 -13.79
CA ARG A 397 -22.04 21.17 -14.13
C ARG A 397 -21.86 20.32 -12.88
N ILE A 398 -22.07 19.03 -13.06
CA ILE A 398 -21.85 18.01 -12.04
C ILE A 398 -20.95 16.93 -12.63
N HIS A 399 -19.89 16.57 -11.92
CA HIS A 399 -19.04 15.42 -12.24
C HIS A 399 -19.13 14.40 -11.12
N ASP A 400 -19.68 13.21 -11.42
CA ASP A 400 -19.77 12.10 -10.47
C ASP A 400 -18.70 11.06 -10.76
N VAL A 401 -17.99 10.63 -9.71
CA VAL A 401 -16.94 9.61 -9.84
C VAL A 401 -16.95 8.60 -8.69
N ALA A 402 -16.69 7.34 -9.02
CA ALA A 402 -16.35 6.32 -8.03
C ALA A 402 -14.82 6.17 -7.92
N VAL A 403 -14.30 6.24 -6.69
CA VAL A 403 -12.88 6.00 -6.40
C VAL A 403 -12.60 4.50 -6.49
N MET A 404 -12.06 4.07 -7.63
CA MET A 404 -11.82 2.66 -7.91
C MET A 404 -10.60 2.12 -7.17
N PHE A 405 -9.54 2.91 -7.17
CA PHE A 405 -8.27 2.59 -6.55
C PHE A 405 -7.65 3.86 -6.00
N HIS A 406 -6.92 3.73 -4.89
CA HIS A 406 -6.06 4.80 -4.38
C HIS A 406 -4.85 4.21 -3.64
N THR A 407 -3.75 4.97 -3.59
CA THR A 407 -2.64 4.70 -2.68
C THR A 407 -2.85 5.42 -1.34
N LEU A 408 -2.37 4.82 -0.26
CA LEU A 408 -2.38 5.43 1.08
C LEU A 408 -1.05 6.12 1.41
N ARG A 409 -0.05 5.98 0.53
CA ARG A 409 1.31 6.48 0.74
C ARG A 409 1.73 7.27 -0.49
N ALA A 410 2.50 8.32 -0.26
CA ALA A 410 3.11 9.10 -1.32
C ALA A 410 3.97 8.22 -2.24
N PRO A 411 3.96 8.45 -3.56
CA PRO A 411 3.10 9.41 -4.26
C PRO A 411 1.62 8.97 -4.27
N HIS A 412 0.71 9.90 -3.96
CA HIS A 412 -0.73 9.64 -3.96
C HIS A 412 -1.23 9.53 -5.40
N GLN A 413 -1.96 8.45 -5.70
CA GLN A 413 -2.46 8.17 -7.03
C GLN A 413 -3.79 7.44 -6.94
N ALA A 414 -4.75 7.82 -7.77
CA ALA A 414 -6.06 7.20 -7.84
C ALA A 414 -6.43 6.79 -9.28
N ALA A 415 -7.43 5.91 -9.38
CA ALA A 415 -8.14 5.65 -10.62
C ALA A 415 -9.62 5.88 -10.36
N LEU A 416 -10.26 6.67 -11.22
CA LEU A 416 -11.61 7.14 -11.04
C LEU A 416 -12.48 6.61 -12.17
N LEU A 417 -13.61 6.01 -11.81
CA LEU A 417 -14.66 5.66 -12.77
C LEU A 417 -15.58 6.86 -12.90
N VAL A 418 -15.68 7.43 -14.09
CA VAL A 418 -16.66 8.48 -14.39
C VAL A 418 -18.05 7.85 -14.43
N LEU A 419 -18.98 8.46 -13.70
CA LEU A 419 -20.36 8.01 -13.60
C LEU A 419 -21.28 9.00 -14.31
N HIS A 420 -22.32 8.48 -14.94
CA HIS A 420 -23.34 9.27 -15.62
C HIS A 420 -24.57 9.39 -14.74
N ARG A 421 -24.92 10.63 -14.39
CA ARG A 421 -26.06 10.95 -13.53
C ARG A 421 -27.37 10.91 -14.31
N GLU A 422 -28.34 10.21 -13.75
CA GLU A 422 -29.75 10.18 -14.16
C GLU A 422 -30.61 10.64 -12.98
N GLU A 423 -31.39 11.70 -13.20
CA GLU A 423 -32.37 12.22 -12.26
C GLU A 423 -33.75 12.05 -12.89
N SER A 424 -34.66 11.38 -12.19
CA SER A 424 -36.05 11.23 -12.64
C SER A 424 -37.03 11.37 -11.47
N PRO A 425 -38.25 11.86 -11.71
CA PRO A 425 -39.27 11.96 -10.66
C PRO A 425 -39.62 10.60 -10.03
N GLU A 426 -39.52 9.51 -10.80
CA GLU A 426 -39.75 8.14 -10.33
C GLU A 426 -38.71 7.71 -9.30
N LEU A 427 -37.42 7.98 -9.57
CA LEU A 427 -36.34 7.72 -8.61
C LEU A 427 -36.55 8.50 -7.32
N MET A 428 -36.96 9.76 -7.42
CA MET A 428 -37.24 10.60 -6.25
C MET A 428 -38.39 10.06 -5.40
N ALA A 429 -39.43 9.51 -6.04
CA ALA A 429 -40.54 8.85 -5.35
C ALA A 429 -40.08 7.63 -4.54
N ASP A 430 -39.03 6.95 -5.00
CA ASP A 430 -38.36 5.84 -4.31
C ASP A 430 -37.33 6.29 -3.25
N GLY A 431 -37.19 7.61 -3.02
CA GLY A 431 -36.20 8.18 -2.11
C GLY A 431 -34.76 8.14 -2.65
N ILE A 432 -34.59 7.99 -3.96
CA ILE A 432 -33.30 8.02 -4.67
C ILE A 432 -33.14 9.42 -5.27
N LEU A 433 -32.15 10.18 -4.79
CA LEU A 433 -31.85 11.53 -5.29
C LEU A 433 -31.36 11.51 -6.73
N ALA A 434 -30.50 10.55 -7.06
CA ALA A 434 -29.96 10.34 -8.39
C ALA A 434 -29.49 8.89 -8.55
N SER A 435 -29.56 8.38 -9.78
CA SER A 435 -28.94 7.11 -10.15
C SER A 435 -27.68 7.40 -10.97
N LEU A 436 -26.54 6.85 -10.56
CA LEU A 436 -25.27 7.05 -11.26
C LEU A 436 -24.84 5.76 -11.97
N HIS A 437 -24.54 5.84 -13.27
CA HIS A 437 -24.26 4.68 -14.11
C HIS A 437 -22.80 4.65 -14.55
N ALA A 438 -22.15 3.49 -14.46
CA ALA A 438 -20.76 3.28 -14.90
C ALA A 438 -20.54 3.41 -16.42
N SER A 439 -21.62 3.45 -17.21
CA SER A 439 -21.59 3.60 -18.66
C SER A 439 -22.84 4.37 -19.09
N PRO A 440 -22.76 5.27 -20.09
CA PRO A 440 -23.92 6.03 -20.51
C PRO A 440 -24.94 5.09 -21.16
N LEU A 441 -26.22 5.26 -20.82
CA LEU A 441 -27.33 4.47 -21.35
C LEU A 441 -27.30 4.50 -22.89
N GLY A 442 -27.22 3.33 -23.52
CA GLY A 442 -27.25 3.18 -24.98
C GLY A 442 -25.91 3.12 -25.72
N ARG A 443 -24.76 3.31 -25.06
CA ARG A 443 -23.44 3.01 -25.68
C ARG A 443 -22.99 1.60 -25.33
N PHE A 444 -23.10 0.69 -26.30
CA PHE A 444 -22.69 -0.71 -26.20
C PHE A 444 -21.16 -0.89 -26.11
N ARG A 445 -20.77 -2.02 -25.49
CA ARG A 445 -19.45 -2.72 -25.49
C ARG A 445 -18.59 -2.67 -24.22
N GLY A 446 -19.18 -2.65 -23.03
CA GLY A 446 -18.39 -2.94 -21.81
C GLY A 446 -17.29 -1.92 -21.50
N GLN A 447 -17.27 -0.77 -22.18
CA GLN A 447 -16.25 0.23 -22.03
C GLN A 447 -16.60 1.13 -20.84
N LEU A 448 -15.65 1.22 -19.92
CA LEU A 448 -15.72 2.07 -18.73
C LEU A 448 -14.88 3.32 -18.99
N ASP A 449 -15.39 4.48 -18.60
CA ASP A 449 -14.65 5.74 -18.65
C ASP A 449 -13.84 5.89 -17.36
N ILE A 450 -12.53 5.63 -17.46
CA ILE A 450 -11.61 5.62 -16.32
C ILE A 450 -10.54 6.68 -16.54
N LEU A 451 -10.41 7.58 -15.57
CA LEU A 451 -9.45 8.68 -15.58
C LEU A 451 -8.53 8.63 -14.34
N SER A 452 -7.38 9.29 -14.42
CA SER A 452 -6.62 9.62 -13.22
C SER A 452 -7.27 10.81 -12.51
N GLU A 453 -7.03 10.94 -11.21
CA GLU A 453 -7.47 12.11 -10.44
C GLU A 453 -6.92 13.39 -11.02
N SER A 454 -5.65 13.39 -11.44
CA SER A 454 -5.03 14.60 -11.98
C SER A 454 -5.73 15.05 -13.27
N MET A 455 -6.09 14.12 -14.16
CA MET A 455 -6.80 14.44 -15.40
C MET A 455 -8.20 15.00 -15.16
N LEU A 456 -8.96 14.38 -14.26
CA LEU A 456 -10.30 14.86 -13.91
C LEU A 456 -10.24 16.27 -13.32
N LEU A 457 -9.38 16.47 -12.33
CA LEU A 457 -9.30 17.73 -11.60
C LEU A 457 -8.73 18.86 -12.47
N ALA A 458 -7.76 18.55 -13.35
CA ALA A 458 -7.25 19.50 -14.34
C ALA A 458 -8.36 19.97 -15.29
N LYS A 459 -9.14 19.02 -15.83
CA LYS A 459 -10.30 19.33 -16.67
C LYS A 459 -11.29 20.22 -15.92
N MET A 460 -11.66 19.87 -14.69
CA MET A 460 -12.59 20.67 -13.89
C MET A 460 -12.05 22.08 -13.60
N ALA A 461 -10.77 22.21 -13.26
CA ALA A 461 -10.15 23.52 -12.97
C ALA A 461 -10.13 24.45 -14.20
N THR A 462 -10.17 23.91 -15.41
CA THR A 462 -10.36 24.71 -16.64
C THR A 462 -11.83 25.08 -16.90
N GLU A 463 -12.78 24.30 -16.38
CA GLU A 463 -14.21 24.53 -16.59
C GLU A 463 -14.80 25.58 -15.64
N ALA A 464 -14.41 25.55 -14.36
CA ALA A 464 -14.91 26.48 -13.34
C ALA A 464 -13.93 26.60 -12.16
N GLN A 465 -14.10 27.65 -11.34
CA GLN A 465 -13.29 27.88 -10.13
C GLN A 465 -14.04 27.53 -8.83
N ASP A 466 -15.37 27.50 -8.86
CA ASP A 466 -16.29 27.42 -7.73
C ASP A 466 -16.79 25.99 -7.43
N TRP A 467 -15.95 25.00 -7.68
CA TRP A 467 -16.30 23.60 -7.41
C TRP A 467 -16.50 23.34 -5.92
N GLU A 468 -17.65 22.77 -5.58
CA GLU A 468 -18.00 22.16 -4.30
C GLU A 468 -17.87 20.64 -4.41
N MET A 469 -17.30 20.00 -3.39
CA MET A 469 -17.20 18.54 -3.35
C MET A 469 -18.21 17.96 -2.35
N ARG A 470 -18.92 16.92 -2.79
CA ARG A 470 -19.95 16.22 -2.02
C ARG A 470 -19.66 14.74 -1.98
N ILE A 471 -20.00 14.09 -0.87
CA ILE A 471 -19.90 12.64 -0.71
C ILE A 471 -21.28 12.05 -0.89
N ALA A 472 -21.41 11.12 -1.84
CA ALA A 472 -22.66 10.42 -2.08
C ALA A 472 -22.85 9.29 -1.06
N ARG A 473 -24.02 9.27 -0.41
CA ARG A 473 -24.50 8.17 0.42
C ARG A 473 -25.29 7.20 -0.45
N LEU A 474 -24.77 5.99 -0.58
CA LEU A 474 -25.34 4.99 -1.48
C LEU A 474 -26.41 4.13 -0.83
N GLY A 475 -27.44 3.81 -1.59
CA GLY A 475 -28.57 2.99 -1.19
C GLY A 475 -28.31 1.47 -1.25
N ARG A 476 -29.35 0.72 -1.61
CA ARG A 476 -29.23 -0.74 -1.84
C ARG A 476 -28.65 -0.96 -3.23
N VAL A 477 -27.85 -2.02 -3.39
CA VAL A 477 -27.34 -2.45 -4.69
C VAL A 477 -28.47 -3.11 -5.46
N GLN A 478 -28.97 -2.42 -6.50
CA GLN A 478 -29.91 -3.00 -7.47
C GLN A 478 -29.18 -3.59 -8.68
N LEU A 479 -28.09 -2.96 -9.14
CA LEU A 479 -27.21 -3.46 -10.21
C LEU A 479 -25.75 -3.17 -9.84
N LEU A 480 -24.80 -4.02 -10.23
CA LEU A 480 -23.40 -3.78 -9.86
C LEU A 480 -22.82 -2.51 -10.50
N SER A 481 -23.27 -2.15 -11.70
CA SER A 481 -22.84 -0.97 -12.46
C SER A 481 -23.58 0.34 -12.12
N ARG A 482 -24.59 0.30 -11.23
CA ARG A 482 -25.46 1.43 -10.89
C ARG A 482 -25.29 1.82 -9.42
N PHE A 483 -25.18 3.10 -9.13
CA PHE A 483 -25.02 3.64 -7.79
C PHE A 483 -26.20 4.56 -7.46
N ASP A 484 -27.15 4.06 -6.69
CA ASP A 484 -28.31 4.84 -6.24
C ASP A 484 -27.92 5.73 -5.08
N VAL A 485 -27.98 7.04 -5.27
CA VAL A 485 -27.65 8.06 -4.27
C VAL A 485 -28.90 8.37 -3.47
N ILE A 486 -28.88 8.09 -2.16
CA ILE A 486 -30.01 8.34 -1.23
C ILE A 486 -29.73 9.54 -0.31
N GLY A 487 -28.67 10.28 -0.58
CA GLY A 487 -28.21 11.39 0.22
C GLY A 487 -26.86 11.89 -0.28
N GLU A 488 -26.61 13.17 -0.14
CA GLU A 488 -25.30 13.78 -0.38
C GLU A 488 -24.91 14.57 0.87
N SER A 489 -23.62 14.65 1.15
CA SER A 489 -23.08 15.49 2.22
C SER A 489 -22.01 16.39 1.63
N ALA A 490 -22.27 17.70 1.64
CA ALA A 490 -21.27 18.68 1.28
C ALA A 490 -20.11 18.60 2.27
N ILE A 491 -18.90 18.75 1.75
CA ILE A 491 -17.72 18.83 2.60
C ILE A 491 -17.54 20.29 2.97
N ASP A 492 -17.56 20.56 4.27
CA ASP A 492 -17.28 21.88 4.80
C ASP A 492 -15.81 22.23 4.50
N GLU A 493 -15.63 23.13 3.54
CA GLU A 493 -14.32 23.58 3.12
C GLU A 493 -13.67 24.48 4.17
N ASP A 494 -14.47 25.20 4.98
CA ASP A 494 -13.96 26.08 6.02
C ASP A 494 -13.43 25.25 7.20
N GLU A 495 -14.18 24.24 7.67
CA GLU A 495 -13.70 23.25 8.66
C GLU A 495 -12.38 22.63 8.17
N TYR A 496 -12.29 22.41 6.86
CA TYR A 496 -11.12 21.85 6.21
C TYR A 496 -9.93 22.83 6.16
N LEU A 497 -10.13 24.08 5.74
CA LEU A 497 -9.09 25.10 5.69
C LEU A 497 -8.56 25.40 7.09
N ASP A 498 -9.43 25.40 8.11
CA ASP A 498 -9.03 25.58 9.50
C ASP A 498 -8.23 24.39 10.03
N SER A 499 -8.64 23.16 9.70
CA SER A 499 -7.86 21.96 10.01
C SER A 499 -6.47 21.99 9.36
N ARG A 500 -6.36 22.51 8.13
CA ARG A 500 -5.08 22.68 7.44
C ARG A 500 -4.20 23.72 8.14
N ARG A 501 -4.74 24.92 8.41
CA ARG A 501 -4.03 26.00 9.12
C ARG A 501 -3.54 25.52 10.48
N SER A 502 -4.37 24.79 11.23
CA SER A 502 -4.00 24.22 12.53
C SER A 502 -2.84 23.22 12.41
N ARG A 503 -2.84 22.36 11.39
CA ARG A 503 -1.74 21.41 11.15
C ARG A 503 -0.45 22.11 10.73
N GLU A 504 -0.52 23.05 9.78
CA GLU A 504 0.63 23.85 9.34
C GLU A 504 1.22 24.65 10.51
N GLN A 505 0.37 25.20 11.38
CA GLN A 505 0.81 25.87 12.60
C GLN A 505 1.46 24.90 13.59
N MET A 506 0.93 23.68 13.73
CA MET A 506 1.52 22.64 14.59
C MET A 506 2.88 22.17 14.05
N GLU A 507 3.01 22.00 12.73
CA GLU A 507 4.26 21.64 12.05
C GLU A 507 5.29 22.76 12.15
N ALA A 508 4.88 24.02 11.94
CA ALA A 508 5.74 25.19 12.13
C ALA A 508 6.23 25.30 13.58
N ASN A 509 5.34 25.10 14.56
CA ASN A 509 5.70 25.08 15.97
C ASN A 509 6.66 23.93 16.30
N ALA A 510 6.46 22.75 15.72
CA ALA A 510 7.35 21.61 15.89
C ALA A 510 8.73 21.86 15.26
N ALA A 511 8.78 22.47 14.07
CA ALA A 511 10.01 22.87 13.40
C ALA A 511 10.77 23.94 14.19
N LEU A 512 10.08 24.95 14.72
CA LEU A 512 10.67 25.96 15.60
C LEU A 512 11.21 25.35 16.89
N ALA A 513 10.47 24.41 17.50
CA ALA A 513 10.95 23.67 18.67
C ALA A 513 12.19 22.81 18.35
N ALA A 514 12.21 22.13 17.21
CA ALA A 514 13.38 21.36 16.75
C ALA A 514 14.58 22.27 16.47
N PHE A 515 14.35 23.43 15.86
CA PHE A 515 15.39 24.43 15.61
C PHE A 515 15.98 24.97 16.91
N ALA A 516 15.14 25.29 17.91
CA ALA A 516 15.58 25.75 19.23
C ALA A 516 16.36 24.68 20.00
N LEU A 517 16.04 23.39 19.81
CA LEU A 517 16.80 22.28 20.38
C LEU A 517 18.15 22.07 19.67
N ALA A 518 18.21 22.30 18.36
CA ALA A 518 19.44 22.22 17.58
C ALA A 518 20.38 23.42 17.82
N HIS A 519 19.81 24.57 18.16
CA HIS A 519 20.53 25.82 18.45
C HIS A 519 20.19 26.29 19.85
N PRO A 520 20.67 25.60 20.91
CA PRO A 520 20.52 26.11 22.26
C PRO A 520 21.18 27.49 22.29
N ALA A 521 20.37 28.54 22.38
CA ALA A 521 20.86 29.90 22.46
C ALA A 521 21.99 29.93 23.50
N GLU A 522 23.18 30.38 23.10
CA GLU A 522 24.30 30.56 24.02
C GLU A 522 23.79 31.43 25.16
N GLN A 523 23.48 30.79 26.29
CA GLN A 523 23.01 31.52 27.45
C GLN A 523 24.12 32.54 27.74
N PRO A 524 23.80 33.85 27.80
CA PRO A 524 24.80 34.85 28.06
C PRO A 524 25.48 34.44 29.36
N LYS A 525 26.77 34.08 29.26
CA LYS A 525 27.59 33.69 30.40
C LYS A 525 27.41 34.81 31.42
N ARG A 526 26.62 34.54 32.47
CA ARG A 526 26.47 35.42 33.61
C ARG A 526 27.87 35.60 34.17
N THR A 527 28.53 36.68 33.77
CA THR A 527 29.79 37.11 34.36
C THR A 527 29.46 37.39 35.81
N SER A 528 29.88 36.48 36.69
CA SER A 528 29.82 36.64 38.13
C SER A 528 30.69 37.85 38.51
N ALA A 529 30.09 39.02 38.55
CA ALA A 529 30.71 40.21 39.10
C ALA A 529 30.98 39.97 40.59
N LYS A 530 32.26 39.74 40.91
CA LYS A 530 32.81 39.78 42.27
C LYS A 530 32.46 41.13 42.90
N LYS A 531 31.59 41.14 43.91
CA LYS A 531 31.51 42.25 44.87
C LYS A 531 32.58 42.06 45.95
N PRO A 532 33.46 43.03 46.21
CA PRO A 532 34.25 43.10 47.42
C PRO A 532 33.52 43.93 48.49
N GLY A 533 33.80 43.65 49.77
CA GLY A 533 33.67 44.64 50.83
C GLY A 533 32.55 44.38 51.85
N GLN A 534 32.98 43.98 53.05
CA GLN A 534 32.22 43.72 54.25
C GLN A 534 31.71 45.00 54.94
N GLY A 535 30.66 44.86 55.75
CA GLY A 535 30.27 45.81 56.80
C GLY A 535 29.03 45.29 57.57
N PRO A 536 29.10 45.10 58.91
CA PRO A 536 28.10 44.31 59.66
C PRO A 536 27.01 45.13 60.35
N ALA A 537 25.99 44.40 60.81
CA ALA A 537 24.98 44.74 61.82
C ALA A 537 23.80 45.64 61.37
N GLN A 538 22.60 45.05 61.31
CA GLN A 538 21.57 45.17 62.36
C GLN A 538 20.32 44.38 61.94
N ARG A 539 19.82 43.53 62.84
CA ARG A 539 18.45 42.96 62.79
C ARG A 539 17.47 44.09 63.16
N PRO A 540 16.29 44.18 62.51
CA PRO A 540 15.12 43.56 63.14
C PRO A 540 14.09 42.90 62.20
N LYS A 541 13.47 41.88 62.80
CA LYS A 541 12.12 41.29 62.70
C LYS A 541 11.10 41.80 61.65
N THR A 542 10.46 40.80 61.04
CA THR A 542 9.04 40.71 60.57
C THR A 542 8.52 41.76 59.60
N GLN A 543 8.28 41.36 58.35
CA GLN A 543 6.92 41.19 57.79
C GLN A 543 7.00 40.53 56.42
N ALA A 544 6.46 39.32 56.32
CA ALA A 544 6.18 38.66 55.06
C ALA A 544 4.80 39.11 54.60
N GLN A 545 4.72 39.90 53.52
CA GLN A 545 3.55 40.02 52.64
C GLN A 545 3.90 40.93 51.45
N ASN A 546 3.43 40.54 50.27
CA ASN A 546 3.38 41.30 49.01
C ASN A 546 4.61 41.28 48.09
N SER A 547 4.65 40.29 47.20
CA SER A 547 5.02 40.47 45.78
C SER A 547 4.74 39.20 44.98
N LEU A 548 3.45 38.86 44.82
CA LEU A 548 2.95 37.91 43.82
C LEU A 548 1.46 38.21 43.57
N GLN A 549 1.19 39.44 43.14
CA GLN A 549 -0.09 39.87 42.59
C GLN A 549 0.16 40.69 41.33
N GLN A 550 0.63 40.04 40.27
CA GLN A 550 0.49 40.56 38.91
C GLN A 550 0.72 39.50 37.83
N GLU A 551 0.10 38.32 37.95
CA GLU A 551 0.04 37.37 36.81
C GLU A 551 -1.10 36.34 36.91
N LYS A 552 -2.25 36.74 37.48
CA LYS A 552 -3.51 36.00 37.41
C LYS A 552 -4.67 36.94 37.08
N LYS A 553 -4.68 37.46 35.86
CA LYS A 553 -5.86 38.06 35.22
C LYS A 553 -5.70 37.88 33.72
N LEU A 554 -6.19 36.76 33.21
CA LEU A 554 -6.75 36.54 31.85
C LEU A 554 -6.83 35.03 31.59
N GLN A 555 -7.85 34.39 32.17
CA GLN A 555 -8.51 33.20 31.62
C GLN A 555 -9.70 32.88 32.52
N GLY A 556 -10.89 33.26 32.06
CA GLY A 556 -12.12 33.06 32.81
C GLY A 556 -13.30 33.75 32.16
N ILE A 557 -13.70 33.29 30.96
CA ILE A 557 -15.08 33.35 30.46
C ILE A 557 -15.29 32.13 29.55
N ILE A 558 -15.93 31.08 30.07
CA ILE A 558 -16.70 30.10 29.28
C ILE A 558 -18.11 30.17 29.88
N PRO A 559 -19.16 30.52 29.13
CA PRO A 559 -20.52 30.43 29.64
C PRO A 559 -20.99 28.98 29.63
N PHE A 560 -21.40 28.55 30.83
CA PHE A 560 -22.31 27.44 31.09
C PHE A 560 -23.66 27.67 30.38
N LEU A 561 -24.16 26.65 29.68
CA LEU A 561 -25.58 26.40 29.41
C LEU A 561 -25.77 24.90 29.71
N SER A 562 -26.16 24.54 30.93
CA SER A 562 -27.53 24.44 31.45
C SER A 562 -28.36 23.42 30.70
N ASP A 563 -28.64 22.35 31.42
CA ASP A 563 -29.52 21.25 31.11
C ASP A 563 -30.93 21.72 30.69
N SER A 564 -31.55 20.95 29.79
CA SER A 564 -32.99 20.88 29.67
C SER A 564 -33.38 19.41 29.50
N GLU A 565 -34.06 18.93 30.53
CA GLU A 565 -34.63 17.60 30.65
C GLU A 565 -35.84 17.39 29.71
N SER A 566 -36.02 16.12 29.36
CA SER A 566 -37.29 15.44 29.16
C SER A 566 -38.13 15.72 27.90
N SER A 567 -38.35 14.67 27.10
CA SER A 567 -39.70 14.12 26.92
C SER A 567 -39.67 12.77 26.18
N HIS A 568 -40.25 11.78 26.85
CA HIS A 568 -41.10 10.71 26.31
C HIS A 568 -40.62 9.90 25.10
N ALA A 569 -40.04 8.72 25.37
CA ALA A 569 -40.25 7.55 24.53
C ALA A 569 -41.38 6.72 25.16
N GLU A 570 -42.57 6.86 24.60
CA GLU A 570 -43.70 6.02 24.93
C GLU A 570 -43.49 4.60 24.43
N ASP A 571 -43.78 3.71 25.36
CA ASP A 571 -44.08 2.29 25.26
C ASP A 571 -45.32 2.07 24.38
N PHE A 572 -45.20 1.24 23.34
CA PHE A 572 -46.36 0.59 22.73
C PHE A 572 -46.02 -0.86 22.40
N GLY A 573 -46.49 -1.75 23.29
CA GLY A 573 -46.75 -3.15 22.98
C GLY A 573 -48.14 -3.36 22.35
N ALA A 574 -48.35 -4.61 21.93
CA ALA A 574 -49.60 -5.22 21.44
C ALA A 574 -50.03 -4.80 20.01
N GLU A 575 -50.62 -5.63 19.15
CA GLU A 575 -51.15 -6.98 19.27
C GLU A 575 -51.40 -7.59 17.86
N LYS A 576 -51.59 -8.91 17.85
CA LYS A 576 -52.09 -9.82 16.81
C LYS A 576 -53.06 -9.23 15.76
N ALA A 577 -52.95 -9.75 14.53
CA ALA A 577 -54.11 -10.32 13.82
C ALA A 577 -53.71 -11.28 12.69
N LYS A 578 -54.35 -12.46 12.68
CA LYS A 578 -54.43 -13.44 11.59
C LYS A 578 -55.52 -13.03 10.59
N ALA A 579 -55.28 -13.20 9.29
CA ALA A 579 -56.23 -13.65 8.26
C ALA A 579 -55.41 -13.82 6.95
N LYS A 580 -55.21 -15.00 6.34
CA LYS A 580 -56.11 -16.02 5.73
C LYS A 580 -56.71 -15.58 4.38
N ALA A 581 -56.55 -16.50 3.41
CA ALA A 581 -57.14 -16.61 2.06
C ALA A 581 -56.49 -15.75 0.96
N ALA A 582 -55.84 -16.29 -0.08
CA ALA A 582 -56.23 -17.31 -1.08
C ALA A 582 -57.16 -16.78 -2.18
N THR A 583 -56.61 -16.62 -3.39
CA THR A 583 -57.24 -16.80 -4.72
C THR A 583 -56.05 -17.07 -5.67
N ALA A 584 -55.79 -18.29 -6.15
CA ALA A 584 -56.42 -18.99 -7.30
C ALA A 584 -56.32 -18.17 -8.61
N ALA A 585 -55.95 -18.68 -9.77
CA ALA A 585 -55.54 -20.00 -10.23
C ALA A 585 -55.09 -19.90 -11.71
N SER A 586 -54.45 -20.97 -12.19
CA SER A 586 -54.57 -21.52 -13.55
C SER A 586 -53.96 -20.76 -14.73
N LEU A 587 -52.93 -21.36 -15.31
CA LEU A 587 -53.05 -21.99 -16.63
C LEU A 587 -52.07 -23.17 -16.72
N ALA A 588 -52.65 -24.36 -16.82
CA ALA A 588 -52.00 -25.59 -17.24
C ALA A 588 -52.35 -25.84 -18.72
N VAL A 589 -51.39 -26.34 -19.52
CA VAL A 589 -51.65 -27.34 -20.58
C VAL A 589 -50.40 -28.22 -20.73
N ASP A 590 -50.57 -29.44 -20.23
CA ASP A 590 -50.21 -30.79 -20.70
C ASP A 590 -48.93 -31.19 -21.45
N GLU A 591 -48.56 -32.39 -21.01
CA GLU A 591 -47.55 -33.37 -21.38
C GLU A 591 -47.79 -34.06 -22.74
N ALA A 592 -46.69 -34.63 -23.27
CA ALA A 592 -46.61 -36.04 -23.71
C ALA A 592 -45.10 -36.35 -23.95
N GLU A 593 -44.50 -37.28 -23.18
CA GLU A 593 -44.16 -38.67 -23.57
C GLU A 593 -43.16 -38.81 -24.75
N VAL A 594 -42.24 -39.77 -24.88
CA VAL A 594 -41.77 -40.95 -24.16
C VAL A 594 -40.46 -41.36 -24.89
N TRP A 595 -39.41 -41.82 -24.20
CA TRP A 595 -38.62 -43.01 -24.60
C TRP A 595 -37.63 -43.51 -23.53
N LEU A 596 -37.71 -44.82 -23.30
CA LEU A 596 -36.97 -45.65 -22.34
C LEU A 596 -35.83 -46.42 -23.03
N GLY A 597 -34.81 -46.80 -22.24
CA GLY A 597 -33.84 -47.88 -22.49
C GLY A 597 -32.59 -47.67 -21.61
N SER A 598 -32.40 -48.33 -20.46
CA SER A 598 -32.16 -49.77 -20.18
C SER A 598 -30.91 -50.29 -20.90
N GLY A 599 -29.90 -50.96 -20.32
CA GLY A 599 -29.66 -51.55 -18.99
C GLY A 599 -28.12 -51.66 -18.76
N CYS A 600 -27.63 -51.77 -17.52
CA CYS A 600 -27.39 -53.01 -16.75
C CYS A 600 -26.09 -53.74 -17.14
N GLU A 601 -25.07 -53.76 -16.25
CA GLU A 601 -24.54 -55.02 -15.68
C GLU A 601 -23.46 -54.80 -14.59
N GLU A 602 -23.56 -55.68 -13.61
CA GLU A 602 -22.81 -55.94 -12.37
C GLU A 602 -21.56 -56.81 -12.72
N VAL A 603 -20.45 -56.93 -11.98
CA VAL A 603 -20.22 -57.81 -10.81
C VAL A 603 -18.70 -57.74 -10.47
N ALA A 604 -18.37 -57.92 -9.18
CA ALA A 604 -17.23 -58.69 -8.62
C ALA A 604 -16.23 -57.95 -7.71
N ALA A 605 -16.29 -58.28 -6.42
CA ALA A 605 -15.16 -58.27 -5.47
C ALA A 605 -14.39 -59.61 -5.55
N PRO A 606 -13.14 -59.68 -5.03
CA PRO A 606 -12.95 -60.26 -3.69
C PRO A 606 -11.78 -59.68 -2.84
N GLU A 607 -11.78 -60.04 -1.54
CA GLU A 607 -10.81 -59.71 -0.46
C GLU A 607 -9.52 -60.63 -0.46
N PRO A 608 -8.74 -60.81 0.65
CA PRO A 608 -7.72 -59.93 1.26
C PRO A 608 -6.34 -60.62 1.53
N ALA A 609 -5.31 -59.85 1.89
CA ALA A 609 -4.13 -60.25 2.70
C ALA A 609 -3.42 -58.95 3.15
N GLY A 610 -3.02 -58.67 4.39
CA GLY A 610 -2.32 -59.52 5.36
C GLY A 610 -0.83 -59.16 5.33
N ASN A 611 -0.35 -58.27 6.22
CA ASN A 611 0.93 -58.42 6.93
C ASN A 611 1.26 -57.23 7.86
N ALA A 612 1.59 -57.61 9.09
CA ALA A 612 2.10 -56.77 10.15
C ALA A 612 3.64 -56.61 10.04
N ALA A 613 4.16 -55.45 10.42
CA ALA A 613 5.55 -55.30 10.83
C ALA A 613 5.67 -54.21 11.90
N ALA A 614 6.10 -54.64 13.08
CA ALA A 614 6.42 -53.81 14.23
C ALA A 614 7.73 -53.03 13.99
N SER A 615 7.79 -51.79 14.46
CA SER A 615 9.03 -51.01 14.56
C SER A 615 9.09 -50.34 15.94
N SER A 616 10.13 -50.73 16.68
CA SER A 616 10.53 -50.26 17.99
C SER A 616 10.85 -48.76 17.99
N ARG A 617 10.35 -48.04 19.00
CA ARG A 617 10.70 -46.64 19.27
C ARG A 617 11.60 -46.57 20.50
N ASP A 618 12.81 -46.06 20.31
CA ASP A 618 13.68 -45.61 21.39
C ASP A 618 13.16 -44.28 22.00
N PRO A 619 13.30 -44.07 23.32
CA PRO A 619 12.82 -42.87 23.99
C PRO A 619 13.81 -41.70 23.83
N ALA A 620 13.39 -40.69 23.07
CA ALA A 620 14.07 -39.40 23.00
C ALA A 620 13.93 -38.62 24.32
N THR A 621 15.06 -38.27 24.90
CA THR A 621 15.24 -37.45 26.11
C THR A 621 14.64 -36.05 25.91
N GLN A 622 13.47 -35.79 26.51
CA GLN A 622 12.89 -34.45 26.57
C GLN A 622 13.60 -33.60 27.63
N ARG A 623 14.48 -32.68 27.22
CA ARG A 623 14.88 -31.54 28.05
C ARG A 623 13.77 -30.49 28.01
N GLY A 624 12.86 -30.53 28.99
CA GLY A 624 11.87 -29.48 29.20
C GLY A 624 12.55 -28.17 29.59
N THR A 625 12.37 -27.12 28.78
CA THR A 625 12.78 -25.77 29.13
C THR A 625 11.79 -25.24 30.17
N VAL A 626 12.23 -25.10 31.42
CA VAL A 626 11.41 -24.58 32.52
C VAL A 626 10.99 -23.15 32.18
N GLN A 627 9.70 -22.94 31.87
CA GLN A 627 9.14 -21.61 31.76
C GLN A 627 9.00 -21.03 33.17
N HIS A 628 9.82 -20.04 33.50
CA HIS A 628 9.63 -19.27 34.73
C HIS A 628 8.26 -18.59 34.69
N ARG A 629 7.40 -18.93 35.64
CA ARG A 629 6.08 -18.31 35.80
C ARG A 629 6.25 -16.81 36.07
N ALA A 630 5.37 -16.00 35.50
CA ALA A 630 5.35 -14.58 35.81
C ALA A 630 4.97 -14.38 37.29
N THR A 631 5.64 -13.44 37.95
CA THR A 631 5.41 -13.11 39.35
C THR A 631 4.39 -11.99 39.44
N THR A 632 3.38 -12.16 40.28
CA THR A 632 2.42 -11.10 40.62
C THR A 632 3.09 -10.06 41.51
N TRP A 633 2.83 -8.78 41.25
CA TRP A 633 3.32 -7.65 42.04
C TRP A 633 2.16 -6.67 42.23
N GLY A 634 1.44 -6.82 43.35
CA GLY A 634 0.12 -6.20 43.55
C GLY A 634 -0.88 -6.64 42.48
N CYS A 635 -1.57 -5.68 41.85
CA CYS A 635 -2.46 -5.91 40.71
C CYS A 635 -1.71 -6.15 39.38
N PHE A 636 -0.39 -6.01 39.36
CA PHE A 636 0.43 -6.14 38.16
C PHE A 636 1.08 -7.51 38.03
N THR A 637 1.58 -7.81 36.83
CA THR A 637 2.35 -9.03 36.58
C THR A 637 3.66 -8.70 35.89
N ILE A 638 4.78 -9.18 36.45
CA ILE A 638 6.12 -9.03 35.87
C ILE A 638 6.72 -10.42 35.63
N GLY A 639 7.21 -10.67 34.43
CA GLY A 639 7.78 -11.98 34.07
C GLY A 639 8.91 -11.88 33.06
N ARG A 640 9.64 -12.98 32.91
CA ARG A 640 10.66 -13.10 31.87
C ARG A 640 9.98 -13.23 30.50
N HIS A 641 10.49 -12.53 29.51
CA HIS A 641 10.00 -12.58 28.14
C HIS A 641 11.13 -13.00 27.21
N THR A 642 10.97 -14.13 26.55
CA THR A 642 11.88 -14.57 25.50
C THR A 642 11.23 -14.29 24.16
N SER A 643 11.83 -13.38 23.39
CA SER A 643 11.39 -13.06 22.03
C SER A 643 12.47 -13.44 21.03
N LYS A 644 12.06 -14.08 19.93
CA LYS A 644 12.97 -14.36 18.81
C LYS A 644 13.50 -13.09 18.13
N PHE A 645 12.81 -11.96 18.30
CA PHE A 645 13.18 -10.68 17.67
C PHE A 645 13.99 -9.77 18.59
N PHE A 646 13.70 -9.76 19.89
CA PHE A 646 14.29 -8.82 20.84
C PHE A 646 15.26 -9.46 21.84
N GLY A 647 15.47 -10.78 21.74
CA GLY A 647 16.25 -11.57 22.69
C GLY A 647 15.51 -11.78 24.01
N ASP A 648 16.29 -12.12 25.04
CA ASP A 648 15.81 -12.23 26.41
C ASP A 648 15.49 -10.84 26.98
N GLY A 649 14.35 -10.74 27.66
CA GLY A 649 13.80 -9.50 28.19
C GLY A 649 12.94 -9.75 29.43
N TRP A 650 12.42 -8.65 29.96
CA TRP A 650 11.38 -8.62 30.98
C TRP A 650 10.11 -8.01 30.40
N VAL A 651 8.96 -8.50 30.84
CA VAL A 651 7.65 -7.96 30.48
C VAL A 651 6.89 -7.58 31.73
N ALA A 652 6.24 -6.43 31.69
CA ALA A 652 5.22 -6.04 32.67
C ALA A 652 3.85 -5.92 32.00
N THR A 653 2.83 -6.39 32.69
CA THR A 653 1.42 -6.26 32.31
C THR A 653 0.70 -5.47 33.40
N CYS A 654 0.09 -4.35 33.01
CA CYS A 654 -0.58 -3.43 33.93
C CYS A 654 -2.03 -3.85 34.22
N GLY A 655 -2.79 -4.22 33.20
CA GLY A 655 -4.18 -4.68 33.38
C GLY A 655 -5.22 -3.61 33.75
N MET A 656 -4.81 -2.38 34.11
CA MET A 656 -5.73 -1.32 34.56
C MET A 656 -6.20 -0.38 33.44
N HIS A 657 -5.39 -0.17 32.39
CA HIS A 657 -5.72 0.79 31.33
C HIS A 657 -6.28 0.13 30.07
N HIS A 658 -7.36 0.72 29.54
CA HIS A 658 -7.94 0.44 28.24
C HIS A 658 -8.21 1.76 27.51
N ASN A 659 -8.11 1.76 26.17
CA ASN A 659 -8.68 2.84 25.38
C ASN A 659 -10.16 2.57 25.09
N SER A 660 -10.91 3.62 24.78
CA SER A 660 -12.33 3.50 24.38
C SER A 660 -12.56 2.64 23.13
N ASP A 661 -11.55 2.50 22.25
CA ASP A 661 -11.59 1.72 21.02
C ASP A 661 -10.95 0.32 21.14
N ASP A 662 -10.44 -0.03 22.33
CA ASP A 662 -9.82 -1.34 22.54
C ASP A 662 -10.86 -2.46 22.59
N LYS A 663 -10.54 -3.58 21.92
CA LYS A 663 -11.35 -4.81 22.01
C LYS A 663 -11.24 -5.40 23.42
N THR A 664 -12.30 -6.05 23.88
CA THR A 664 -12.32 -6.79 25.15
C THR A 664 -11.12 -7.74 25.25
N GLY A 665 -10.35 -7.64 26.35
CA GLY A 665 -9.17 -8.46 26.60
C GLY A 665 -7.83 -7.88 26.11
N VAL A 666 -7.83 -6.70 25.50
CA VAL A 666 -6.59 -5.97 25.20
C VAL A 666 -6.04 -5.38 26.50
N VAL A 667 -4.79 -5.72 26.85
CA VAL A 667 -4.13 -5.24 28.08
C VAL A 667 -2.92 -4.37 27.76
N CYS A 668 -2.63 -3.43 28.65
CA CYS A 668 -1.40 -2.63 28.60
C CYS A 668 -0.18 -3.50 28.97
N ARG A 669 0.73 -3.73 28.01
CA ARG A 669 1.90 -4.60 28.14
C ARG A 669 3.16 -3.91 27.62
N LYS A 670 4.23 -3.86 28.42
CA LYS A 670 5.53 -3.28 28.06
C LYS A 670 6.63 -4.32 28.17
N VAL A 671 7.53 -4.34 27.18
CA VAL A 671 8.67 -5.27 27.10
C VAL A 671 9.97 -4.47 27.15
N LEU A 672 10.93 -4.94 27.94
CA LEU A 672 12.26 -4.34 28.10
C LEU A 672 13.35 -5.42 27.90
N PRO A 673 14.17 -5.35 26.83
CA PRO A 673 15.22 -6.35 26.57
C PRO A 673 16.45 -6.19 27.50
N VAL A 674 17.08 -7.31 27.90
CA VAL A 674 18.22 -7.40 28.87
C VAL A 674 19.59 -7.17 28.19
N GLN A 675 19.72 -6.22 27.27
CA GLN A 675 20.97 -6.07 26.50
C GLN A 675 22.14 -5.57 27.36
N ASN A 676 22.04 -4.34 27.87
CA ASN A 676 23.07 -3.68 28.69
C ASN A 676 22.54 -3.34 30.09
N LEU A 677 21.46 -4.01 30.51
CA LEU A 677 20.81 -3.79 31.79
C LEU A 677 20.86 -5.09 32.55
N THR A 678 21.13 -5.02 33.84
CA THR A 678 20.97 -6.15 34.75
C THR A 678 19.49 -6.53 34.83
N GLU A 679 19.22 -7.77 35.23
CA GLU A 679 17.85 -8.24 35.50
C GLU A 679 17.14 -7.35 36.54
N ALA A 680 17.85 -6.94 37.60
CA ALA A 680 17.32 -6.06 38.64
C ALA A 680 16.94 -4.68 38.08
N GLU A 681 17.78 -4.07 37.25
CA GLU A 681 17.46 -2.80 36.60
C GLU A 681 16.27 -2.92 35.65
N CYS A 682 16.15 -4.02 34.91
CA CYS A 682 15.00 -4.24 34.02
C CYS A 682 13.69 -4.31 34.82
N LYS A 683 13.68 -5.08 35.91
CA LYS A 683 12.52 -5.18 36.82
C LYS A 683 12.20 -3.83 37.44
N LEU A 684 13.20 -3.11 37.96
CA LEU A 684 13.01 -1.83 38.63
C LEU A 684 12.44 -0.77 37.68
N ARG A 685 12.94 -0.68 36.45
CA ARG A 685 12.40 0.23 35.42
C ARG A 685 10.95 -0.11 35.06
N LEU A 686 10.62 -1.40 34.95
CA LEU A 686 9.25 -1.84 34.69
C LEU A 686 8.32 -1.57 35.89
N LYS A 687 8.77 -1.75 37.12
CA LYS A 687 8.03 -1.39 38.35
C LYS A 687 7.72 0.11 38.38
N ARG A 688 8.70 0.97 38.06
CA ARG A 688 8.50 2.43 37.95
C ARG A 688 7.50 2.79 36.83
N TRP A 689 7.57 2.13 35.68
CA TRP A 689 6.60 2.32 34.59
C TRP A 689 5.17 1.93 34.99
N LEU A 690 5.00 0.84 35.76
CA LEU A 690 3.70 0.41 36.27
C LEU A 690 3.12 1.43 37.28
N VAL A 691 3.91 1.87 38.26
CA VAL A 691 3.49 2.89 39.24
C VAL A 691 3.19 4.24 38.60
N ALA A 692 3.93 4.62 37.55
CA ALA A 692 3.62 5.82 36.76
C ALA A 692 2.29 5.74 35.99
N GLY A 693 1.69 4.56 35.91
CA GLY A 693 0.34 4.35 35.41
C GLY A 693 -0.75 4.45 36.48
N LEU A 694 -0.43 4.51 37.78
CA LEU A 694 -1.46 4.65 38.82
C LEU A 694 -2.03 6.08 38.92
N ASP A 695 -1.36 7.06 38.32
CA ASP A 695 -1.81 8.46 38.31
C ASP A 695 -2.86 8.70 37.22
N GLU A 696 -4.08 8.18 37.45
CA GLU A 696 -5.21 8.24 36.52
C GLU A 696 -5.66 9.67 36.21
N ALA A 697 -5.52 10.60 37.17
CA ALA A 697 -5.89 12.00 37.00
C ALA A 697 -5.16 12.67 35.82
N SER A 698 -3.97 12.18 35.47
CA SER A 698 -3.17 12.68 34.36
C SER A 698 -3.49 12.06 32.99
N MET A 699 -4.35 11.02 32.92
CA MET A 699 -4.38 10.10 31.77
C MET A 699 -5.59 10.15 30.83
N GLY A 700 -6.51 11.11 30.97
CA GLY A 700 -7.56 11.41 29.97
C GLY A 700 -8.31 10.18 29.42
N GLY A 701 -9.44 9.83 30.03
CA GLY A 701 -10.06 8.49 29.98
C GLY A 701 -10.21 7.78 28.62
N SER A 702 -10.28 8.47 27.48
CA SER A 702 -10.43 7.80 26.17
C SER A 702 -9.15 7.19 25.60
N LYS A 703 -7.96 7.64 26.04
CA LYS A 703 -6.63 7.22 25.51
C LYS A 703 -5.65 6.75 26.59
N ALA A 704 -6.15 6.33 27.75
CA ALA A 704 -5.34 6.00 28.92
C ALA A 704 -4.27 4.92 28.62
N ARG A 705 -4.60 3.86 27.86
CA ARG A 705 -3.64 2.80 27.53
C ARG A 705 -2.56 3.30 26.58
N SER A 706 -2.91 4.06 25.55
CA SER A 706 -1.94 4.63 24.60
C SER A 706 -0.96 5.57 25.32
N LEU A 707 -1.46 6.43 26.21
CA LEU A 707 -0.64 7.34 27.00
C LEU A 707 0.28 6.58 27.97
N HIS A 708 -0.22 5.56 28.65
CA HIS A 708 0.59 4.73 29.53
C HIS A 708 1.70 3.97 28.77
N LEU A 709 1.39 3.41 27.61
CA LEU A 709 2.37 2.72 26.75
C LEU A 709 3.45 3.67 26.23
N ALA A 710 3.14 4.95 26.00
CA ALA A 710 4.09 5.95 25.53
C ALA A 710 5.08 6.42 26.60
N LYS A 711 4.78 6.25 27.90
CA LYS A 711 5.68 6.64 28.99
C LYS A 711 7.02 5.86 28.95
N GLY A 712 8.08 6.53 29.40
CA GLY A 712 9.40 5.95 29.65
C GLY A 712 10.45 6.17 28.56
N GLY A 713 10.06 6.57 27.35
CA GLY A 713 11.00 6.72 26.23
C GLY A 713 11.64 5.39 25.80
N PRO A 714 12.62 5.44 24.88
CA PRO A 714 13.36 4.26 24.43
C PRO A 714 13.97 3.51 25.62
N ARG A 715 13.75 2.19 25.68
CA ARG A 715 14.25 1.30 26.76
C ARG A 715 13.89 1.75 28.18
N LEU A 716 12.76 2.46 28.33
CA LEU A 716 12.31 2.98 29.62
C LEU A 716 13.38 3.87 30.30
N ASN A 717 14.15 4.64 29.52
CA ASN A 717 15.26 5.42 30.05
C ASN A 717 14.81 6.55 30.98
N HIS A 718 13.59 7.07 30.84
CA HIS A 718 13.06 8.05 31.81
C HIS A 718 12.84 7.45 33.20
N PHE A 719 12.84 6.11 33.31
CA PHE A 719 12.73 5.38 34.58
C PHE A 719 14.06 4.78 35.03
N ALA A 720 15.19 5.16 34.41
CA ALA A 720 16.51 4.71 34.83
C ALA A 720 16.83 5.15 36.26
N THR A 721 16.43 6.36 36.63
CA THR A 721 16.47 6.92 37.99
C THR A 721 15.05 7.04 38.56
N GLY A 722 14.94 7.28 39.87
CA GLY A 722 13.65 7.44 40.55
C GLY A 722 13.57 6.63 41.84
N LEU A 723 12.33 6.35 42.27
CA LEU A 723 12.06 5.70 43.55
C LEU A 723 12.76 4.33 43.67
N PRO A 724 13.31 3.99 44.84
CA PRO A 724 13.87 2.67 45.10
C PRO A 724 12.76 1.61 45.12
N GLU A 725 13.14 0.34 44.95
CA GLU A 725 12.20 -0.78 44.88
C GLU A 725 11.27 -0.85 46.11
N GLU A 726 11.83 -0.61 47.30
CA GLU A 726 11.11 -0.61 48.58
C GLU A 726 9.97 0.41 48.65
N GLU A 727 10.14 1.57 48.01
CA GLU A 727 9.10 2.60 47.99
C GLU A 727 8.03 2.28 46.93
N LEU A 728 8.44 1.68 45.81
CA LEU A 728 7.50 1.18 44.80
C LEU A 728 6.62 0.07 45.38
N ASP A 729 7.21 -0.84 46.17
CA ASP A 729 6.48 -1.93 46.82
C ASP A 729 5.45 -1.38 47.83
N LYS A 730 5.80 -0.34 48.59
CA LYS A 730 4.85 0.36 49.49
C LYS A 730 3.68 1.00 48.74
N ARG A 731 3.92 1.59 47.56
CA ARG A 731 2.88 2.24 46.76
C ARG A 731 1.91 1.28 46.07
N VAL A 732 2.33 0.03 45.86
CA VAL A 732 1.51 -1.01 45.21
C VAL A 732 0.82 -1.90 46.25
N GLY A 733 1.34 -1.96 47.48
CA GLY A 733 0.73 -2.69 48.61
C GLY A 733 -0.22 -1.85 49.48
N ALA A 734 -0.23 -0.53 49.32
CA ALA A 734 -1.24 0.39 49.88
C ALA A 734 -2.40 0.50 48.89
#